data_AF-A0A444UKB9-F1
#
_entry.id   AF-A0A444UKB9-F1
#
_cell.length_a   1.000
_cell.length_b   1.000
_cell.length_c   1.000
_cell.angle_alpha   90.00
_cell.angle_beta   90.00
_cell.angle_gamma   90.00
#
_symmetry.space_group_name_H-M   'P 1'
#
loop_
_entity.id
_entity.type
_entity.pdbx_description
1 polymer ?
#
loop_
_entity_poly.entity_id
_entity_poly.type
_entity_poly.pdbx_seq_one_letter_code
_entity_poly.pdbx_strand_id
1 'polypeptide(L)'
;MAADAGRYRSAMSKSKDPSGLLISVIRTLSTSADVQDREVEKSRLEEAYEKCDRDLDDQIVQHYTELTTAIRTYQSITERITNSRNKIKQVKENLLSCKMLLHCKRDELRKLWIEGIEHKHVLNLLDEIENIKQVPQRLEHCMSSKHYLHATNMLVSAVNSLEGPLLQVEGLSDLRLELHMKKLNMHMVLIDELHRHLYIKSTSRVGNKNKEKGSSSAKDTSPVPLIDVTNLSTPRKFLDASQYNTPGAVTDCVDCTGNLPLCFLVREMSLQEIKEDLDVDPEENSAMFMGVLIKGLAKLKKIPETIKAIIDRLEPELKQIVKRSTTQIADNAYQRGESLSQENQPRLLLELLELLFDKFNAVAAAHSIVLGHLHQIVVSPTGPKEGVIKLYDMADVSAKIQSVLQVLLMDYLDVKNTRSATEPSSQISYASTGSDFAAFFAKKRPQRPKQSLFKFESSSHAISMSAYLREQRRELYSKSGELQGGADDNLIEGGETKFVCKPGARNITVIFHPLLRFIQETEHNMGPGPAKQCQLRTFLTYYINDFFLNQVRIEINKEIEAVTKVSDPLKVLASADTMKVLGVQRPLLQSTVIVEKSIQDLINLMHDLSAYSNQFLEMVCDKLKEYKEICNTAYRGIVQSEEKLTISASWAKDEDISRLLKSLPNWSNMAQPRQLRQKREDEEDFTRAAFAKESEVLTGNLGDKLIPPNEILRDVSDLKALANLHESLEWLAGRLKGFFSSLPTAQSKYWS
;
A
#
# COMPACT_ATOMS: atom_id res chain seq x y z
N MET A 1 -88.08 -1.21 44.74
CA MET A 1 -89.23 -0.82 45.57
C MET A 1 -90.47 -0.73 44.70
N ALA A 2 -91.19 -1.84 44.59
CA ALA A 2 -92.54 -2.04 44.04
C ALA A 2 -92.98 -3.38 44.66
N ALA A 3 -94.16 -3.61 45.21
CA ALA A 3 -95.42 -2.89 45.22
C ALA A 3 -96.17 -3.28 46.52
N ASP A 4 -96.92 -2.35 47.09
CA ASP A 4 -97.98 -2.65 48.07
C ASP A 4 -99.09 -1.60 47.97
N ALA A 5 -100.28 -1.97 48.43
CA ALA A 5 -101.59 -1.28 48.44
C ALA A 5 -102.56 -1.73 47.31
N GLY A 6 -103.80 -2.17 47.59
CA GLY A 6 -104.52 -2.26 48.87
C GLY A 6 -105.95 -2.77 48.64
N ARG A 7 -106.46 -3.54 49.61
CA ARG A 7 -107.85 -4.03 49.72
C ARG A 7 -108.80 -2.94 50.19
N TYR A 8 -110.07 -2.94 49.77
CA TYR A 8 -111.19 -2.41 50.57
C TYR A 8 -112.46 -3.26 50.45
N ARG A 9 -113.18 -3.33 51.58
CA ARG A 9 -114.30 -4.20 51.96
C ARG A 9 -115.61 -3.93 51.21
N SER A 10 -116.47 -4.94 51.14
CA SER A 10 -117.91 -4.81 50.94
C SER A 10 -118.66 -5.45 52.11
N ALA A 11 -119.57 -4.70 52.74
CA ALA A 11 -120.53 -5.18 53.73
C ALA A 11 -121.72 -4.20 53.84
N MET A 12 -122.93 -4.69 53.55
CA MET A 12 -124.25 -4.17 54.00
C MET A 12 -125.32 -5.15 53.48
N SER A 13 -125.88 -6.04 54.31
CA SER A 13 -127.00 -5.91 55.27
C SER A 13 -128.40 -5.98 54.64
N LYS A 14 -129.14 -7.02 55.04
CA LYS A 14 -130.52 -7.40 54.71
C LYS A 14 -131.54 -6.27 54.98
N SER A 15 -132.57 -6.12 54.13
CA SER A 15 -133.99 -6.24 54.55
C SER A 15 -134.99 -5.94 53.42
N LYS A 16 -136.14 -6.65 53.51
CA LYS A 16 -137.39 -6.58 52.72
C LYS A 16 -137.34 -7.14 51.30
N ASP A 17 -137.60 -8.45 51.21
CA ASP A 17 -137.89 -9.15 49.95
C ASP A 17 -139.14 -8.52 49.27
N PRO A 18 -138.97 -7.82 48.13
CA PRO A 18 -140.07 -7.17 47.40
C PRO A 18 -141.01 -8.19 46.73
N SER A 19 -140.51 -9.42 46.55
CA SER A 19 -141.20 -10.57 45.97
C SER A 19 -142.40 -11.03 46.82
N GLY A 20 -142.36 -10.89 48.15
CA GLY A 20 -143.50 -11.22 49.02
C GLY A 20 -144.67 -10.26 48.89
N LEU A 21 -144.38 -8.97 48.65
CA LEU A 21 -145.39 -7.94 48.43
C LEU A 21 -146.04 -8.10 47.05
N LEU A 22 -145.23 -8.39 46.03
CA LEU A 22 -145.70 -8.60 44.66
C LEU A 22 -146.65 -9.80 44.54
N ILE A 23 -146.33 -10.91 45.23
CA ILE A 23 -147.19 -12.11 45.25
C ILE A 23 -148.51 -11.85 46.00
N SER A 24 -148.50 -11.03 47.04
CA SER A 24 -149.73 -10.59 47.73
C SER A 24 -150.63 -9.77 46.79
N VAL A 25 -150.05 -8.82 46.04
CA VAL A 25 -150.76 -7.96 45.09
C VAL A 25 -151.33 -8.76 43.91
N ILE A 26 -150.55 -9.70 43.34
CA ILE A 26 -151.02 -10.57 42.24
C ILE A 26 -152.19 -11.47 42.70
N ARG A 27 -152.16 -11.96 43.95
CA ARG A 27 -153.24 -12.79 44.51
C ARG A 27 -154.53 -12.00 44.68
N THR A 28 -154.48 -10.80 45.27
CA THR A 28 -155.66 -9.95 45.46
C THR A 28 -156.25 -9.50 44.12
N LEU A 29 -155.41 -9.15 43.13
CA LEU A 29 -155.86 -8.78 41.80
C LEU A 29 -156.48 -9.96 41.01
N SER A 30 -156.09 -11.22 41.25
CA SER A 30 -156.58 -12.36 40.45
C SER A 30 -157.83 -13.06 40.99
N THR A 31 -158.16 -12.89 42.28
CA THR A 31 -159.33 -13.55 42.93
C THR A 31 -160.49 -12.62 43.27
N SER A 32 -160.36 -11.30 43.14
CA SER A 32 -161.46 -10.38 43.37
C SER A 32 -162.33 -10.20 42.10
N ALA A 33 -163.62 -10.46 42.23
CA ALA A 33 -164.62 -10.23 41.18
C ALA A 33 -165.13 -8.77 41.16
N ASP A 34 -164.66 -7.94 42.08
CA ASP A 34 -165.07 -6.54 42.22
C ASP A 34 -163.98 -5.59 41.67
N VAL A 35 -164.38 -4.71 40.75
CA VAL A 35 -163.48 -3.80 39.99
C VAL A 35 -162.91 -2.71 40.90
N GLN A 36 -163.65 -2.34 41.96
CA GLN A 36 -163.26 -1.28 42.88
C GLN A 36 -161.99 -1.62 43.67
N ASP A 37 -161.85 -2.87 44.12
CA ASP A 37 -160.68 -3.31 44.89
C ASP A 37 -159.39 -3.34 44.06
N ARG A 38 -159.48 -3.57 42.74
CA ARG A 38 -158.30 -3.47 41.85
C ARG A 38 -157.83 -2.03 41.68
N GLU A 39 -158.75 -1.08 41.56
CA GLU A 39 -158.41 0.33 41.32
C GLU A 39 -157.79 0.97 42.56
N VAL A 40 -158.21 0.57 43.77
CA VAL A 40 -157.62 1.03 45.03
C VAL A 40 -156.16 0.57 45.16
N GLU A 41 -155.88 -0.70 44.88
CA GLU A 41 -154.51 -1.21 45.04
C GLU A 41 -153.57 -0.80 43.90
N LYS A 42 -154.10 -0.56 42.69
CA LYS A 42 -153.37 0.12 41.60
C LYS A 42 -153.02 1.55 41.99
N SER A 43 -153.98 2.32 42.52
CA SER A 43 -153.73 3.69 42.96
C SER A 43 -152.65 3.74 44.05
N ARG A 44 -152.67 2.80 45.00
CA ARG A 44 -151.64 2.70 46.05
C ARG A 44 -150.24 2.43 45.51
N LEU A 45 -150.11 1.64 44.45
CA LEU A 45 -148.83 1.31 43.80
C LEU A 45 -148.31 2.46 42.96
N GLU A 46 -149.19 3.14 42.21
CA GLU A 46 -148.86 4.36 41.47
C GLU A 46 -148.35 5.45 42.44
N GLU A 47 -149.03 5.62 43.58
CA GLU A 47 -148.64 6.59 44.60
C GLU A 47 -147.28 6.25 45.25
N ALA A 48 -146.97 4.96 45.43
CA ALA A 48 -145.66 4.51 45.94
C ALA A 48 -144.53 4.66 44.92
N TYR A 49 -144.80 4.44 43.62
CA TYR A 49 -143.83 4.64 42.55
C TYR A 49 -143.50 6.12 42.35
N GLU A 50 -144.53 6.98 42.27
CA GLU A 50 -144.35 8.43 42.23
C GLU A 50 -143.60 8.94 43.46
N LYS A 51 -143.74 8.29 44.61
CA LYS A 51 -142.95 8.65 45.80
C LYS A 51 -141.47 8.27 45.66
N CYS A 52 -141.15 7.08 45.15
CA CYS A 52 -139.76 6.68 44.92
C CYS A 52 -139.08 7.50 43.82
N ASP A 53 -139.80 7.82 42.76
CA ASP A 53 -139.29 8.63 41.65
C ASP A 53 -139.02 10.07 42.12
N ARG A 54 -139.93 10.63 42.93
CA ARG A 54 -139.69 11.92 43.62
C ARG A 54 -138.52 11.86 44.59
N ASP A 55 -138.39 10.81 45.39
CA ASP A 55 -137.25 10.67 46.31
C ASP A 55 -135.92 10.54 45.54
N LEU A 56 -135.92 9.84 44.39
CA LEU A 56 -134.74 9.69 43.53
C LEU A 56 -134.41 11.02 42.85
N ASP A 57 -135.38 11.71 42.29
CA ASP A 57 -135.21 13.04 41.70
C ASP A 57 -134.74 14.04 42.77
N ASP A 58 -135.28 14.01 43.98
CA ASP A 58 -134.81 14.85 45.09
C ASP A 58 -133.36 14.51 45.47
N GLN A 59 -132.96 13.23 45.50
CA GLN A 59 -131.57 12.84 45.75
C GLN A 59 -130.64 13.22 44.58
N ILE A 60 -131.09 13.09 43.34
CA ILE A 60 -130.36 13.52 42.15
C ILE A 60 -130.22 15.03 42.14
N VAL A 61 -131.26 15.80 42.48
CA VAL A 61 -131.23 17.25 42.58
C VAL A 61 -130.31 17.70 43.72
N GLN A 62 -130.37 17.03 44.89
CA GLN A 62 -129.48 17.32 46.01
C GLN A 62 -128.00 17.08 45.66
N HIS A 63 -127.68 15.99 44.96
CA HIS A 63 -126.30 15.63 44.58
C HIS A 63 -125.93 15.97 43.13
N TYR A 64 -126.75 16.74 42.41
CA TYR A 64 -126.55 17.06 40.99
C TYR A 64 -125.23 17.81 40.77
N THR A 65 -124.91 18.70 41.71
CA THR A 65 -123.69 19.51 41.73
C THR A 65 -122.45 18.63 41.94
N GLU A 66 -122.52 17.66 42.84
CA GLU A 66 -121.43 16.70 43.11
C GLU A 66 -121.21 15.74 41.93
N LEU A 67 -122.27 15.22 41.32
CA LEU A 67 -122.18 14.37 40.14
C LEU A 67 -121.59 15.12 38.93
N THR A 68 -122.07 16.34 38.68
CA THR A 68 -121.58 17.18 37.57
C THR A 68 -120.12 17.56 37.77
N THR A 69 -119.71 17.86 39.01
CA THR A 69 -118.30 18.14 39.32
C THR A 69 -117.42 16.90 39.22
N ALA A 70 -117.90 15.71 39.63
CA ALA A 70 -117.19 14.45 39.45
C ALA A 70 -116.99 14.10 37.95
N ILE A 71 -118.01 14.29 37.11
CA ILE A 71 -117.89 14.05 35.66
C ILE A 71 -116.93 15.06 35.02
N ARG A 72 -117.04 16.35 35.34
CA ARG A 72 -116.12 17.38 34.81
C ARG A 72 -114.67 17.14 35.25
N THR A 73 -114.45 16.75 36.50
CA THR A 73 -113.11 16.41 37.00
C THR A 73 -112.57 15.15 36.33
N TYR A 74 -113.38 14.11 36.13
CA TYR A 74 -112.99 12.92 35.38
C TYR A 74 -112.65 13.24 33.91
N GLN A 75 -113.46 14.06 33.23
CA GLN A 75 -113.19 14.51 31.87
C GLN A 75 -111.88 15.32 31.83
N SER A 76 -111.69 16.26 32.75
CA SER A 76 -110.45 17.06 32.84
C SER A 76 -109.21 16.20 33.13
N ILE A 77 -109.31 15.22 34.03
CA ILE A 77 -108.23 14.27 34.32
C ILE A 77 -107.94 13.41 33.09
N THR A 78 -108.97 12.91 32.41
CA THR A 78 -108.82 12.10 31.19
C THR A 78 -108.14 12.91 30.08
N GLU A 79 -108.53 14.17 29.91
CA GLU A 79 -107.91 15.10 28.95
C GLU A 79 -106.45 15.41 29.32
N ARG A 80 -106.14 15.68 30.60
CA ARG A 80 -104.77 15.89 31.07
C ARG A 80 -103.90 14.65 30.90
N ILE A 81 -104.43 13.44 31.15
CA ILE A 81 -103.72 12.18 30.94
C ILE A 81 -103.48 11.95 29.44
N THR A 82 -104.47 12.23 28.59
CA THR A 82 -104.35 12.08 27.14
C THR A 82 -103.32 13.06 26.58
N ASN A 83 -103.36 14.32 27.00
CA ASN A 83 -102.37 15.34 26.66
C ASN A 83 -100.96 14.96 27.17
N SER A 84 -100.85 14.40 28.38
CA SER A 84 -99.58 13.90 28.92
C SER A 84 -99.04 12.73 28.10
N ARG A 85 -99.88 11.75 27.74
CA ARG A 85 -99.50 10.63 26.87
C ARG A 85 -99.03 11.10 25.50
N ASN A 86 -99.71 12.09 24.92
CA ASN A 86 -99.30 12.68 23.63
C ASN A 86 -97.97 13.43 23.76
N LYS A 87 -97.76 14.22 24.81
CA LYS A 87 -96.46 14.85 25.10
C LYS A 87 -95.35 13.82 25.29
N ILE A 88 -95.61 12.72 26.00
CA ILE A 88 -94.63 11.64 26.20
C ILE A 88 -94.28 10.97 24.86
N LYS A 89 -95.28 10.71 24.00
CA LYS A 89 -95.03 10.20 22.64
C LYS A 89 -94.15 11.15 21.85
N GLN A 90 -94.47 12.44 21.85
CA GLN A 90 -93.70 13.47 21.14
C GLN A 90 -92.26 13.58 21.68
N VAL A 91 -92.07 13.54 23.01
CA VAL A 91 -90.74 13.54 23.62
C VAL A 91 -89.95 12.29 23.24
N LYS A 92 -90.60 11.12 23.20
CA LYS A 92 -89.96 9.87 22.78
C LYS A 92 -89.54 9.91 21.31
N GLU A 93 -90.37 10.45 20.44
CA GLU A 93 -90.05 10.67 19.02
C GLU A 93 -88.87 11.65 18.88
N ASN A 94 -88.92 12.80 19.56
CA ASN A 94 -87.83 13.78 19.55
C ASN A 94 -86.50 13.19 20.08
N LEU A 95 -86.57 12.36 21.13
CA LEU A 95 -85.38 11.69 21.68
C LEU A 95 -84.81 10.65 20.71
N LEU A 96 -85.66 9.92 20.00
CA LEU A 96 -85.24 9.00 18.93
C LEU A 96 -84.59 9.77 17.77
N SER A 97 -85.17 10.90 17.35
CA SER A 97 -84.56 11.78 16.34
C SER A 97 -83.21 12.32 16.80
N CYS A 98 -83.10 12.79 18.04
CA CYS A 98 -81.82 13.25 18.61
C CYS A 98 -80.78 12.13 18.66
N LYS A 99 -81.18 10.92 19.05
CA LYS A 99 -80.30 9.74 19.04
C LYS A 99 -79.79 9.41 17.64
N MET A 100 -80.65 9.47 16.62
CA MET A 100 -80.24 9.26 15.23
C MET A 100 -79.27 10.36 14.75
N LEU A 101 -79.58 11.63 15.01
CA LEU A 101 -78.71 12.77 14.66
C LEU A 101 -77.33 12.69 15.32
N LEU A 102 -77.26 12.33 16.61
CA LEU A 102 -76.00 12.14 17.32
C LEU A 102 -75.21 10.93 16.79
N HIS A 103 -75.90 9.85 16.38
CA HIS A 103 -75.24 8.70 15.77
C HIS A 103 -74.62 9.07 14.41
N CYS A 104 -75.34 9.79 13.55
CA CYS A 104 -74.81 10.28 12.28
C CYS A 104 -73.58 11.17 12.48
N LYS A 105 -73.62 12.06 13.49
CA LYS A 105 -72.47 12.91 13.82
C LYS A 105 -71.27 12.10 14.32
N ARG A 106 -71.47 11.00 15.04
CA ARG A 106 -70.40 10.09 15.45
C ARG A 106 -69.76 9.39 14.25
N ASP A 107 -70.55 8.90 13.31
CA ASP A 107 -70.04 8.19 12.13
C ASP A 107 -69.30 9.15 11.18
N GLU A 108 -69.82 10.37 11.01
CA GLU A 108 -69.16 11.45 10.25
C GLU A 108 -67.85 11.88 10.92
N LEU A 109 -67.83 12.02 12.26
CA LEU A 109 -66.60 12.35 13.00
C LEU A 109 -65.57 11.20 12.93
N ARG A 110 -66.02 9.95 12.98
CA ARG A 110 -65.14 8.78 12.82
C ARG A 110 -64.54 8.74 11.41
N LYS A 111 -65.35 9.02 10.39
CA LYS A 111 -64.88 9.13 9.00
C LYS A 111 -63.83 10.24 8.86
N LEU A 112 -64.13 11.46 9.35
CA LEU A 112 -63.19 12.58 9.33
C LEU A 112 -61.90 12.30 10.12
N TRP A 113 -61.99 11.55 11.22
CA TRP A 113 -60.82 11.14 11.99
C TRP A 113 -59.94 10.12 11.23
N ILE A 114 -60.55 9.14 10.56
CA ILE A 114 -59.83 8.19 9.69
C ILE A 114 -59.18 8.93 8.53
N GLU A 115 -59.93 9.80 7.83
CA GLU A 115 -59.41 10.65 6.75
C GLU A 115 -58.27 11.55 7.27
N GLY A 116 -58.38 12.08 8.48
CA GLY A 116 -57.31 12.86 9.12
C GLY A 116 -56.04 12.06 9.40
N ILE A 117 -56.16 10.79 9.79
CA ILE A 117 -55.02 9.88 9.95
C ILE A 117 -54.39 9.54 8.61
N GLU A 118 -55.22 9.25 7.60
CA GLU A 118 -54.76 8.97 6.24
C GLU A 118 -54.01 10.17 5.65
N HIS A 119 -54.57 11.38 5.77
CA HIS A 119 -53.92 12.61 5.31
C HIS A 119 -52.59 12.85 6.04
N LYS A 120 -52.52 12.58 7.36
CA LYS A 120 -51.26 12.70 8.11
C LYS A 120 -50.22 11.70 7.65
N HIS A 121 -50.63 10.46 7.33
CA HIS A 121 -49.74 9.45 6.79
C HIS A 121 -49.24 9.82 5.38
N VAL A 122 -50.13 10.34 4.53
CA VAL A 122 -49.78 10.84 3.19
C VAL A 122 -48.79 12.00 3.26
N LEU A 123 -48.97 12.95 4.19
CA LEU A 123 -48.01 14.04 4.40
C LEU A 123 -46.62 13.51 4.78
N ASN A 124 -46.54 12.58 5.72
CA ASN A 124 -45.25 11.97 6.10
C ASN A 124 -44.57 11.26 4.91
N LEU A 125 -45.35 10.56 4.07
CA LEU A 125 -44.83 9.92 2.84
C LEU A 125 -44.32 10.96 1.85
N LEU A 126 -45.02 12.09 1.67
CA LEU A 126 -44.58 13.18 0.80
C LEU A 126 -43.29 13.83 1.30
N ASP A 127 -43.15 14.05 2.62
CA ASP A 127 -41.93 14.58 3.23
C ASP A 127 -40.74 13.62 3.02
N GLU A 128 -40.95 12.30 3.17
CA GLU A 128 -39.92 11.29 2.87
C GLU A 128 -39.52 11.28 1.39
N ILE A 129 -40.49 11.40 0.47
CA ILE A 129 -40.25 11.49 -0.97
C ILE A 129 -39.46 12.75 -1.33
N GLU A 130 -39.81 13.89 -0.76
CA GLU A 130 -39.10 15.15 -1.00
C GLU A 130 -37.66 15.09 -0.47
N ASN A 131 -37.45 14.48 0.69
CA ASN A 131 -36.11 14.23 1.22
C ASN A 131 -35.28 13.35 0.28
N ILE A 132 -35.84 12.23 -0.23
CA ILE A 132 -35.12 11.31 -1.13
C ILE A 132 -34.85 11.95 -2.49
N LYS A 133 -35.76 12.77 -3.02
CA LYS A 133 -35.57 13.51 -4.27
C LYS A 133 -34.37 14.46 -4.21
N GLN A 134 -34.04 15.00 -3.03
CA GLN A 134 -32.88 15.88 -2.86
C GLN A 134 -31.55 15.12 -2.66
N VAL A 135 -31.59 13.80 -2.42
CA VAL A 135 -30.38 13.00 -2.15
C VAL A 135 -29.39 12.98 -3.31
N PRO A 136 -29.76 12.80 -4.60
CA PRO A 136 -28.80 12.78 -5.69
C PRO A 136 -27.96 14.06 -5.80
N GLN A 137 -28.58 15.24 -5.65
CA GLN A 137 -27.88 16.52 -5.71
C GLN A 137 -26.92 16.71 -4.52
N ARG A 138 -27.38 16.37 -3.31
CA ARG A 138 -26.53 16.41 -2.11
C ARG A 138 -25.39 15.39 -2.19
N LEU A 139 -25.62 14.23 -2.79
CA LEU A 139 -24.61 13.20 -3.01
C LEU A 139 -23.50 13.70 -3.92
N GLU A 140 -23.83 14.37 -5.03
CA GLU A 140 -22.85 14.97 -5.94
C GLU A 140 -22.00 16.04 -5.25
N HIS A 141 -22.62 16.89 -4.43
CA HIS A 141 -21.89 17.86 -3.62
C HIS A 141 -20.93 17.17 -2.64
N CYS A 142 -21.40 16.18 -1.89
CA CYS A 142 -20.57 15.43 -0.96
C CYS A 142 -19.40 14.72 -1.66
N MET A 143 -19.65 14.13 -2.83
CA MET A 143 -18.62 13.49 -3.66
C MET A 143 -17.57 14.49 -4.15
N SER A 144 -17.99 15.70 -4.56
CA SER A 144 -17.05 16.76 -4.98
C SER A 144 -16.19 17.27 -3.82
N SER A 145 -16.76 17.30 -2.61
CA SER A 145 -16.07 17.68 -1.37
C SER A 145 -15.29 16.53 -0.71
N LYS A 146 -15.29 15.32 -1.30
CA LYS A 146 -14.57 14.11 -0.81
C LYS A 146 -14.99 13.60 0.57
N HIS A 147 -16.17 13.99 1.06
CA HIS A 147 -16.78 13.44 2.28
C HIS A 147 -17.48 12.09 2.00
N TYR A 148 -16.66 11.08 1.75
CA TYR A 148 -17.09 9.80 1.20
C TYR A 148 -17.91 8.94 2.16
N LEU A 149 -17.65 8.97 3.48
CA LEU A 149 -18.41 8.21 4.46
C LEU A 149 -19.80 8.82 4.68
N HIS A 150 -19.92 10.15 4.74
CA HIS A 150 -21.20 10.85 4.79
C HIS A 150 -22.04 10.58 3.54
N ALA A 151 -21.43 10.72 2.35
CA ALA A 151 -22.05 10.38 1.07
C ALA A 151 -22.57 8.92 1.06
N THR A 152 -21.75 7.98 1.54
CA THR A 152 -22.13 6.57 1.62
C THR A 152 -23.28 6.33 2.60
N ASN A 153 -23.29 7.00 3.76
CA ASN A 153 -24.37 6.89 4.75
C ASN A 153 -25.69 7.39 4.19
N MET A 154 -25.68 8.57 3.57
CA MET A 154 -26.85 9.14 2.92
C MET A 154 -27.39 8.21 1.84
N LEU A 155 -26.51 7.68 0.99
CA LEU A 155 -26.90 6.78 -0.11
C LEU A 155 -27.48 5.46 0.39
N VAL A 156 -26.86 4.83 1.39
CA VAL A 156 -27.37 3.58 1.97
C VAL A 156 -28.70 3.81 2.68
N SER A 157 -28.85 4.92 3.42
CA SER A 157 -30.12 5.28 4.08
C SER A 157 -31.24 5.55 3.07
N ALA A 158 -30.93 6.25 1.98
CA ALA A 158 -31.89 6.55 0.91
C ALA A 158 -32.33 5.27 0.17
N VAL A 159 -31.38 4.39 -0.17
CA VAL A 159 -31.69 3.10 -0.81
C VAL A 159 -32.54 2.21 0.11
N ASN A 160 -32.20 2.11 1.40
CA ASN A 160 -33.02 1.34 2.36
C ASN A 160 -34.45 1.92 2.52
N SER A 161 -34.60 3.25 2.44
CA SER A 161 -35.92 3.90 2.51
C SER A 161 -36.76 3.64 1.25
N LEU A 162 -36.12 3.59 0.07
CA LEU A 162 -36.77 3.25 -1.20
C LEU A 162 -37.14 1.77 -1.34
N GLU A 163 -36.37 0.88 -0.70
CA GLU A 163 -36.63 -0.57 -0.66
C GLU A 163 -37.63 -0.96 0.44
N GLY A 164 -37.83 -0.12 1.45
CA GLY A 164 -38.74 -0.36 2.58
C GLY A 164 -40.10 0.33 2.44
N PRO A 165 -40.35 1.42 3.18
CA PRO A 165 -41.67 2.09 3.25
C PRO A 165 -42.19 2.59 1.91
N LEU A 166 -41.30 2.94 0.97
CA LEU A 166 -41.66 3.54 -0.32
C LEU A 166 -41.63 2.56 -1.50
N LEU A 167 -41.49 1.26 -1.24
CA LEU A 167 -41.40 0.24 -2.30
C LEU A 167 -42.62 0.26 -3.22
N GLN A 168 -43.81 0.52 -2.66
CA GLN A 168 -45.12 0.47 -3.34
C GLN A 168 -45.39 1.67 -4.26
N VAL A 169 -44.56 2.71 -4.22
CA VAL A 169 -44.75 3.91 -5.06
C VAL A 169 -44.04 3.71 -6.40
N GLU A 170 -44.80 3.38 -7.46
CA GLU A 170 -44.25 3.14 -8.81
C GLU A 170 -43.55 4.37 -9.41
N GLY A 171 -43.99 5.59 -9.07
CA GLY A 171 -43.39 6.84 -9.57
C GLY A 171 -41.95 7.10 -9.10
N LEU A 172 -41.43 6.29 -8.17
CA LEU A 172 -40.03 6.36 -7.69
C LEU A 172 -39.10 5.35 -8.37
N SER A 173 -39.57 4.63 -9.39
CA SER A 173 -38.80 3.59 -10.09
C SER A 173 -37.51 4.13 -10.73
N ASP A 174 -37.59 5.25 -11.45
CA ASP A 174 -36.43 5.88 -12.09
C ASP A 174 -35.42 6.38 -11.06
N LEU A 175 -35.88 7.01 -9.98
CA LEU A 175 -35.03 7.48 -8.88
C LEU A 175 -34.37 6.31 -8.14
N ARG A 176 -35.09 5.20 -7.98
CA ARG A 176 -34.55 3.96 -7.42
C ARG A 176 -33.45 3.39 -8.32
N LEU A 177 -33.69 3.31 -9.62
CA LEU A 177 -32.68 2.87 -10.58
C LEU A 177 -31.44 3.78 -10.52
N GLU A 178 -31.63 5.11 -10.52
CA GLU A 178 -30.56 6.08 -10.43
C GLU A 178 -29.72 5.92 -9.16
N LEU A 179 -30.36 5.81 -7.98
CA LEU A 179 -29.65 5.64 -6.71
C LEU A 179 -28.95 4.28 -6.61
N HIS A 180 -29.52 3.21 -7.19
CA HIS A 180 -28.82 1.93 -7.32
C HIS A 180 -27.60 2.02 -8.23
N MET A 181 -27.71 2.70 -9.38
CA MET A 181 -26.58 2.95 -10.27
C MET A 181 -25.51 3.80 -9.57
N LYS A 182 -25.89 4.84 -8.83
CA LYS A 182 -24.95 5.64 -8.02
C LYS A 182 -24.31 4.82 -6.90
N LYS A 183 -25.03 3.88 -6.26
CA LYS A 183 -24.47 2.92 -5.28
C LYS A 183 -23.44 1.99 -5.92
N LEU A 184 -23.71 1.54 -7.15
CA LEU A 184 -22.77 0.73 -7.93
C LEU A 184 -21.59 1.59 -8.46
N ASN A 185 -21.74 2.89 -8.70
CA ASN A 185 -20.58 3.71 -9.05
C ASN A 185 -19.74 4.09 -7.81
N MET A 186 -20.38 4.27 -6.65
CA MET A 186 -19.71 4.70 -5.41
C MET A 186 -18.60 3.72 -5.00
N HIS A 187 -18.85 2.40 -5.03
CA HIS A 187 -17.81 1.45 -4.63
C HIS A 187 -16.56 1.50 -5.53
N MET A 188 -16.71 1.76 -6.83
CA MET A 188 -15.59 1.94 -7.75
C MET A 188 -14.80 3.21 -7.43
N VAL A 189 -15.49 4.34 -7.20
CA VAL A 189 -14.85 5.61 -6.83
C VAL A 189 -14.05 5.48 -5.53
N LEU A 190 -14.61 4.82 -4.50
CA LEU A 190 -13.90 4.60 -3.23
C LEU A 190 -12.66 3.71 -3.40
N ILE A 191 -12.73 2.69 -4.25
CA ILE A 191 -11.59 1.82 -4.57
C ILE A 191 -10.51 2.62 -5.31
N ASP A 192 -10.88 3.43 -6.30
CA ASP A 192 -9.93 4.25 -7.05
C ASP A 192 -9.25 5.31 -6.18
N GLU A 193 -9.99 5.96 -5.28
CA GLU A 193 -9.41 6.92 -4.33
C GLU A 193 -8.51 6.24 -3.29
N LEU A 194 -8.88 5.03 -2.84
CA LEU A 194 -8.03 4.21 -1.97
C LEU A 194 -6.72 3.86 -2.68
N HIS A 195 -6.78 3.47 -3.95
CA HIS A 195 -5.59 3.19 -4.76
C HIS A 195 -4.70 4.43 -4.96
N ARG A 196 -5.31 5.59 -5.22
CA ARG A 196 -4.58 6.86 -5.31
C ARG A 196 -3.82 7.17 -4.02
N HIS A 197 -4.45 6.96 -2.86
CA HIS A 197 -3.78 7.15 -1.57
C HIS A 197 -2.68 6.11 -1.32
N LEU A 198 -2.91 4.85 -1.68
CA LEU A 198 -1.97 3.73 -1.50
C LEU A 198 -0.70 3.87 -2.34
N TYR A 199 -0.78 4.31 -3.61
CA TYR A 199 0.35 4.26 -4.55
C TYR A 199 0.86 5.63 -5.01
N ILE A 200 0.00 6.65 -5.09
CA ILE A 200 0.38 7.98 -5.60
C ILE A 200 0.71 8.90 -4.42
N LYS A 201 -0.22 9.05 -3.48
CA LYS A 201 -0.08 10.01 -2.39
C LYS A 201 0.98 9.59 -1.37
N SER A 202 1.01 8.29 -1.02
CA SER A 202 2.05 7.70 -0.15
C SER A 202 3.47 7.91 -0.68
N THR A 203 3.66 7.85 -2.01
CA THR A 203 4.99 7.94 -2.64
C THR A 203 5.38 9.37 -3.05
N SER A 204 4.41 10.27 -3.18
CA SER A 204 4.64 11.67 -3.60
C SER A 204 5.57 12.47 -2.68
N ARG A 205 5.52 12.21 -1.35
CA ARG A 205 6.30 12.95 -0.34
C ARG A 205 7.77 12.52 -0.30
N VAL A 206 8.10 11.35 -0.84
CA VAL A 206 9.44 10.74 -0.73
C VAL A 206 10.46 11.45 -1.64
N GLY A 207 10.04 12.01 -2.78
CA GLY A 207 10.95 12.60 -3.78
C GLY A 207 11.37 14.06 -3.57
N ASN A 208 10.75 14.80 -2.64
CA ASN A 208 10.98 16.24 -2.48
C ASN A 208 12.11 16.62 -1.51
N LYS A 209 12.67 15.66 -0.77
CA LYS A 209 13.65 15.92 0.30
C LYS A 209 15.00 16.50 -0.20
N ASN A 210 15.31 16.43 -1.49
CA ASN A 210 16.58 16.92 -2.05
C ASN A 210 16.55 18.38 -2.54
N LYS A 211 15.40 19.08 -2.52
CA LYS A 211 15.30 20.46 -3.07
C LYS A 211 15.49 21.60 -2.07
N GLU A 212 15.40 21.35 -0.76
CA GLU A 212 15.34 22.43 0.23
C GLU A 212 16.69 22.89 0.81
N LYS A 213 17.82 22.31 0.39
CA LYS A 213 19.16 22.71 0.88
C LYS A 213 19.90 23.77 0.02
N GLY A 214 19.23 24.39 -0.95
CA GLY A 214 19.88 25.31 -1.90
C GLY A 214 19.16 26.64 -2.07
N SER A 215 19.02 27.44 -1.00
CA SER A 215 18.59 28.84 -1.11
C SER A 215 18.98 29.65 0.13
N SER A 216 20.24 30.07 0.19
CA SER A 216 20.56 31.37 0.81
C SER A 216 21.67 32.04 0.01
N SER A 217 21.39 33.28 -0.35
CA SER A 217 22.18 34.16 -1.22
C SER A 217 23.21 34.92 -0.39
N ALA A 218 24.48 34.89 -0.78
CA ALA A 218 25.42 35.97 -0.49
C ALA A 218 26.58 35.93 -1.50
N LYS A 219 26.74 37.04 -2.23
CA LYS A 219 27.88 37.36 -3.10
C LYS A 219 29.15 37.52 -2.26
N ASP A 220 30.29 37.02 -2.74
CA ASP A 220 31.44 37.87 -3.06
C ASP A 220 32.58 37.11 -3.77
N THR A 221 33.33 37.88 -4.55
CA THR A 221 34.25 37.55 -5.64
C THR A 221 35.70 37.22 -5.23
N SER A 222 36.21 36.04 -5.66
CA SER A 222 37.57 35.70 -6.21
C SER A 222 38.85 35.87 -5.35
N PRO A 223 40.01 35.19 -5.64
CA PRO A 223 40.33 34.06 -6.56
C PRO A 223 40.99 32.81 -5.92
N VAL A 224 41.04 31.76 -6.74
CA VAL A 224 41.66 30.40 -6.65
C VAL A 224 43.15 30.40 -6.22
N PRO A 225 43.65 29.38 -5.47
CA PRO A 225 44.38 28.28 -6.14
C PRO A 225 44.21 26.84 -5.58
N LEU A 226 44.35 25.91 -6.53
CA LEU A 226 44.90 24.55 -6.47
C LEU A 226 44.04 23.38 -5.94
N ILE A 227 43.82 22.45 -6.87
CA ILE A 227 43.25 21.12 -6.72
C ILE A 227 44.32 20.20 -6.13
N ASP A 228 43.98 19.46 -5.07
CA ASP A 228 44.65 18.22 -4.70
C ASP A 228 43.60 17.13 -4.48
N VAL A 229 43.78 16.01 -5.18
CA VAL A 229 42.86 14.87 -5.25
C VAL A 229 43.49 13.75 -4.47
N THR A 230 43.12 13.57 -3.21
CA THR A 230 43.25 12.29 -2.50
C THR A 230 42.36 12.27 -1.25
N ASN A 231 41.79 11.10 -0.95
CA ASN A 231 41.17 10.66 0.33
C ASN A 231 39.65 10.85 0.48
N LEU A 232 38.90 9.87 -0.04
CA LEU A 232 37.56 9.54 0.43
C LEU A 232 37.61 8.20 1.17
N SER A 233 37.47 8.22 2.51
CA SER A 233 37.07 7.08 3.36
C SER A 233 36.97 7.50 4.83
N THR A 234 35.76 7.81 5.32
CA THR A 234 35.20 7.31 6.60
C THR A 234 33.80 7.91 6.90
N PRO A 235 32.93 7.18 7.61
CA PRO A 235 31.50 7.47 7.71
C PRO A 235 31.20 8.50 8.80
N ARG A 236 30.40 9.52 8.47
CA ARG A 236 29.90 10.50 9.44
C ARG A 236 28.75 9.91 10.26
N LYS A 237 29.00 9.79 11.57
CA LYS A 237 27.99 9.75 12.62
C LYS A 237 27.23 11.09 12.61
N PHE A 238 25.91 11.07 12.53
CA PHE A 238 25.06 12.25 12.76
C PHE A 238 24.55 12.20 14.21
N LEU A 239 25.07 13.11 15.02
CA LEU A 239 24.48 13.60 16.27
C LEU A 239 24.18 15.08 16.03
N ASP A 240 23.15 15.57 16.73
CA ASP A 240 22.60 16.93 16.79
C ASP A 240 21.58 17.37 15.72
N ALA A 241 20.32 17.43 16.18
CA ALA A 241 19.48 18.62 16.03
C ALA A 241 18.42 18.62 17.15
N SER A 242 18.76 19.28 18.26
CA SER A 242 17.80 19.85 19.20
C SER A 242 17.41 21.25 18.72
N GLN A 243 16.28 21.76 19.22
CA GLN A 243 15.64 23.07 19.00
C GLN A 243 14.59 23.06 17.89
N TYR A 244 13.33 22.78 18.25
CA TYR A 244 12.31 23.79 18.55
C TYR A 244 11.13 23.12 19.29
N ASN A 245 10.82 23.61 20.50
CA ASN A 245 9.65 23.25 21.31
C ASN A 245 8.76 24.48 21.47
N THR A 246 7.43 24.31 21.44
CA THR A 246 6.45 25.03 22.30
C THR A 246 5.08 24.30 22.25
N PRO A 247 4.16 24.47 23.24
CA PRO A 247 3.78 23.38 24.15
C PRO A 247 2.27 23.14 24.31
N GLY A 248 1.87 21.98 24.87
CA GLY A 248 0.52 21.82 25.44
C GLY A 248 0.07 20.39 25.78
N ALA A 249 -0.02 20.09 27.09
CA ALA A 249 -0.75 19.01 27.78
C ALA A 249 -0.20 17.55 27.71
N VAL A 250 0.56 17.06 28.73
CA VAL A 250 0.12 16.31 29.96
C VAL A 250 -0.24 14.84 29.63
N THR A 251 0.32 13.73 30.15
CA THR A 251 1.26 13.40 31.25
C THR A 251 1.60 11.88 31.18
N ASP A 252 2.80 11.51 31.65
CA ASP A 252 3.32 10.19 32.08
C ASP A 252 3.44 8.98 31.11
N CYS A 253 4.69 8.70 30.70
CA CYS A 253 5.33 7.39 30.94
C CYS A 253 6.85 7.44 30.71
N VAL A 254 7.55 6.68 31.55
CA VAL A 254 9.01 6.65 31.79
C VAL A 254 9.67 5.55 30.95
N ASP A 255 10.89 5.84 30.47
CA ASP A 255 11.93 4.96 29.92
C ASP A 255 11.64 4.13 28.66
N CYS A 256 12.35 4.44 27.55
CA CYS A 256 13.18 3.50 26.78
C CYS A 256 13.97 4.20 25.66
N THR A 257 15.29 4.17 25.76
CA THR A 257 16.27 4.48 24.72
C THR A 257 16.37 3.32 23.71
N GLY A 258 16.24 3.59 22.41
CA GLY A 258 16.65 2.65 21.34
C GLY A 258 15.68 2.60 20.16
N ASN A 259 16.22 2.65 18.94
CA ASN A 259 15.49 2.50 17.68
C ASN A 259 14.49 1.32 17.71
N LEU A 260 13.20 1.63 17.69
CA LEU A 260 12.14 0.64 17.54
C LEU A 260 11.60 0.65 16.09
N PRO A 261 11.29 -0.52 15.48
CA PRO A 261 10.73 -0.59 14.14
C PRO A 261 9.37 0.11 14.08
N LEU A 262 9.06 0.74 12.95
CA LEU A 262 7.80 1.46 12.67
C LEU A 262 6.54 0.58 12.90
N CYS A 263 6.71 -0.74 12.96
CA CYS A 263 5.70 -1.73 13.34
C CYS A 263 5.15 -1.53 14.78
N PHE A 264 5.93 -0.96 15.70
CA PHE A 264 5.49 -0.74 17.09
C PHE A 264 4.58 0.50 17.25
N LEU A 265 4.77 1.52 16.41
CA LEU A 265 3.94 2.73 16.39
C LEU A 265 2.49 2.46 15.95
N VAL A 266 2.25 1.36 15.24
CA VAL A 266 0.92 0.95 14.77
C VAL A 266 0.04 0.45 15.92
N ARG A 267 0.61 0.02 17.04
CA ARG A 267 -0.15 -0.59 18.14
C ARG A 267 -0.76 0.40 19.14
N GLU A 268 -0.34 1.67 19.10
CA GLU A 268 -0.78 2.72 20.04
C GLU A 268 -1.43 3.93 19.36
N MET A 269 -1.97 3.79 18.15
CA MET A 269 -3.03 4.71 17.72
C MET A 269 -4.34 4.25 18.37
N SER A 270 -4.75 4.98 19.42
CA SER A 270 -6.14 5.00 19.91
C SER A 270 -7.06 5.41 18.76
N LEU A 271 -7.45 4.44 17.93
CA LEU A 271 -8.37 4.58 16.80
C LEU A 271 -9.80 4.66 17.35
N GLN A 272 -10.10 5.79 18.02
CA GLN A 272 -11.45 6.18 18.40
C GLN A 272 -12.34 6.31 17.16
N GLU A 273 -13.66 6.15 17.36
CA GLU A 273 -14.69 6.12 16.32
C GLU A 273 -14.38 7.06 15.15
N ILE A 274 -14.05 6.49 13.98
CA ILE A 274 -13.83 7.27 12.75
C ILE A 274 -15.14 8.03 12.44
N LYS A 275 -15.20 9.28 12.85
CA LYS A 275 -16.26 10.25 12.55
C LYS A 275 -15.63 11.23 11.57
N GLU A 276 -16.20 11.33 10.38
CA GLU A 276 -15.82 12.40 9.45
C GLU A 276 -16.17 13.73 10.12
N ASP A 277 -15.15 14.57 10.29
CA ASP A 277 -15.34 15.99 10.57
C ASP A 277 -15.64 16.66 9.22
N LEU A 278 -16.75 17.39 9.13
CA LEU A 278 -17.21 18.01 7.88
C LEU A 278 -16.52 19.35 7.61
N ASP A 279 -15.75 19.87 8.57
CA ASP A 279 -15.11 21.19 8.53
C ASP A 279 -13.60 21.14 8.19
N VAL A 280 -13.01 19.94 8.06
CA VAL A 280 -11.58 19.73 7.79
C VAL A 280 -11.40 19.04 6.44
N ASP A 281 -10.39 19.43 5.65
CA ASP A 281 -10.08 18.72 4.40
C ASP A 281 -9.74 17.25 4.72
N PRO A 282 -10.57 16.29 4.26
CA PRO A 282 -10.42 14.88 4.61
C PRO A 282 -9.09 14.29 4.11
N GLU A 283 -8.39 14.99 3.22
CA GLU A 283 -7.14 14.57 2.61
C GLU A 283 -5.85 14.90 3.39
N GLU A 284 -5.90 15.73 4.44
CA GLU A 284 -4.72 16.15 5.21
C GLU A 284 -4.03 14.98 5.92
N ASN A 285 -4.84 14.10 6.53
CA ASN A 285 -4.36 12.88 7.19
C ASN A 285 -4.70 11.64 6.36
N SER A 286 -3.82 11.31 5.40
CA SER A 286 -3.95 10.13 4.53
C SER A 286 -4.27 8.83 5.28
N ALA A 287 -3.75 8.64 6.50
CA ALA A 287 -4.00 7.42 7.27
C ALA A 287 -5.47 7.32 7.71
N MET A 288 -6.02 8.40 8.27
CA MET A 288 -7.42 8.47 8.68
C MET A 288 -8.36 8.41 7.48
N PHE A 289 -7.99 9.06 6.37
CA PHE A 289 -8.77 9.03 5.14
C PHE A 289 -8.89 7.63 4.53
N MET A 290 -7.80 6.85 4.52
CA MET A 290 -7.87 5.44 4.11
C MET A 290 -8.84 4.65 5.00
N GLY A 291 -8.84 4.91 6.31
CA GLY A 291 -9.82 4.34 7.24
C GLY A 291 -11.27 4.73 6.92
N VAL A 292 -11.52 5.99 6.58
CA VAL A 292 -12.82 6.52 6.12
C VAL A 292 -13.30 5.80 4.86
N LEU A 293 -12.44 5.63 3.86
CA LEU A 293 -12.76 4.93 2.61
C LEU A 293 -13.13 3.46 2.86
N ILE A 294 -12.34 2.75 3.68
CA ILE A 294 -12.62 1.34 4.00
C ILE A 294 -13.93 1.22 4.79
N LYS A 295 -14.21 2.15 5.71
CA LYS A 295 -15.49 2.20 6.44
C LYS A 295 -16.68 2.46 5.50
N GLY A 296 -16.52 3.31 4.49
CA GLY A 296 -17.51 3.50 3.42
C GLY A 296 -17.75 2.20 2.64
N LEU A 297 -16.68 1.53 2.19
CA LEU A 297 -16.75 0.24 1.49
C LEU A 297 -17.39 -0.88 2.33
N ALA A 298 -17.17 -0.87 3.65
CA ALA A 298 -17.82 -1.76 4.59
C ALA A 298 -19.33 -1.54 4.64
N LYS A 299 -19.78 -0.29 4.69
CA LYS A 299 -21.21 0.06 4.66
C LYS A 299 -21.89 -0.31 3.34
N LEU A 300 -21.15 -0.30 2.23
CA LEU A 300 -21.63 -0.80 0.94
C LEU A 300 -21.63 -2.34 0.83
N LYS A 301 -21.12 -3.05 1.83
CA LYS A 301 -20.94 -4.53 1.84
C LYS A 301 -20.05 -5.04 0.69
N LYS A 302 -19.06 -4.25 0.25
CA LYS A 302 -18.18 -4.57 -0.89
C LYS A 302 -16.72 -4.88 -0.49
N ILE A 303 -16.49 -5.34 0.74
CA ILE A 303 -15.15 -5.67 1.24
C ILE A 303 -14.43 -6.77 0.42
N PRO A 304 -15.06 -7.90 0.06
CA PRO A 304 -14.38 -8.94 -0.73
C PRO A 304 -13.93 -8.45 -2.12
N GLU A 305 -14.76 -7.65 -2.79
CA GLU A 305 -14.43 -7.02 -4.07
C GLU A 305 -13.27 -6.03 -3.94
N THR A 306 -13.24 -5.28 -2.84
CA THR A 306 -12.14 -4.35 -2.51
C THR A 306 -10.82 -5.11 -2.32
N ILE A 307 -10.82 -6.19 -1.54
CA ILE A 307 -9.61 -7.01 -1.31
C ILE A 307 -9.08 -7.56 -2.62
N LYS A 308 -9.97 -8.11 -3.46
CA LYS A 308 -9.60 -8.62 -4.79
C LYS A 308 -9.00 -7.50 -5.66
N ALA A 309 -9.63 -6.33 -5.70
CA ALA A 309 -9.13 -5.20 -6.47
C ALA A 309 -7.74 -4.72 -6.00
N ILE A 310 -7.50 -4.67 -4.69
CA ILE A 310 -6.20 -4.31 -4.13
C ILE A 310 -5.10 -5.30 -4.57
N ILE A 311 -5.37 -6.61 -4.49
CA ILE A 311 -4.41 -7.64 -4.87
C ILE A 311 -4.14 -7.62 -6.38
N ASP A 312 -5.19 -7.53 -7.20
CA ASP A 312 -5.08 -7.53 -8.67
C ASP A 312 -4.34 -6.28 -9.18
N ARG A 313 -4.47 -5.13 -8.50
CA ARG A 313 -3.79 -3.88 -8.86
C ARG A 313 -2.39 -3.71 -8.25
N LEU A 314 -2.01 -4.50 -7.25
CA LEU A 314 -0.73 -4.34 -6.54
C LEU A 314 0.50 -4.43 -7.46
N GLU A 315 0.60 -5.48 -8.27
CA GLU A 315 1.73 -5.68 -9.17
C GLU A 315 1.85 -4.61 -10.28
N PRO A 316 0.79 -4.28 -11.05
CA PRO A 316 0.89 -3.25 -12.09
C PRO A 316 1.18 -1.86 -11.52
N GLU A 317 0.66 -1.50 -10.34
CA GLU A 317 0.94 -0.21 -9.70
C GLU A 317 2.40 -0.11 -9.23
N LEU A 318 2.96 -1.18 -8.65
CA LEU A 318 4.37 -1.23 -8.30
C LEU A 318 5.27 -1.07 -9.55
N LYS A 319 4.93 -1.71 -10.66
CA LYS A 319 5.61 -1.52 -11.96
C LYS A 319 5.48 -0.08 -12.46
N GLN A 320 4.33 0.57 -12.26
CA GLN A 320 4.13 1.96 -12.63
C GLN A 320 4.96 2.92 -11.76
N ILE A 321 5.11 2.65 -10.45
CA ILE A 321 6.02 3.38 -9.56
C ILE A 321 7.46 3.27 -10.06
N VAL A 322 7.87 2.10 -10.54
CA VAL A 322 9.18 1.92 -11.18
C VAL A 322 9.30 2.80 -12.42
N LYS A 323 8.35 2.73 -13.37
CA LYS A 323 8.36 3.56 -14.59
C LYS A 323 8.48 5.06 -14.24
N ARG A 324 7.64 5.55 -13.33
CA ARG A 324 7.63 6.97 -12.87
C ARG A 324 8.94 7.38 -12.18
N SER A 325 9.52 6.51 -11.36
CA SER A 325 10.78 6.81 -10.65
C SER A 325 11.98 6.78 -11.59
N THR A 326 12.00 5.85 -12.54
CA THR A 326 13.00 5.78 -13.61
C THR A 326 12.99 7.05 -14.46
N THR A 327 11.80 7.53 -14.86
CA THR A 327 11.68 8.81 -15.59
C THR A 327 12.11 10.00 -14.73
N GLN A 328 11.77 10.01 -13.44
CA GLN A 328 12.17 11.07 -12.50
C GLN A 328 13.69 11.19 -12.39
N ILE A 329 14.41 10.07 -12.25
CA ILE A 329 15.88 10.07 -12.19
C ILE A 329 16.49 10.43 -13.54
N ALA A 330 15.97 9.90 -14.65
CA ALA A 330 16.45 10.23 -15.99
C ALA A 330 16.31 11.72 -16.32
N ASP A 331 15.19 12.35 -15.93
CA ASP A 331 14.98 13.79 -16.12
C ASP A 331 15.89 14.63 -15.20
N ASN A 332 16.11 14.20 -13.96
CA ASN A 332 17.05 14.85 -13.04
C ASN A 332 18.49 14.78 -13.58
N ALA A 333 18.92 13.62 -14.07
CA ALA A 333 20.24 13.44 -14.69
C ALA A 333 20.41 14.34 -15.93
N TYR A 334 19.36 14.43 -16.77
CA TYR A 334 19.34 15.34 -17.91
C TYR A 334 19.48 16.81 -17.49
N GLN A 335 18.79 17.25 -16.43
CA GLN A 335 18.91 18.60 -15.87
C GLN A 335 20.31 18.88 -15.29
N ARG A 336 20.98 17.86 -14.76
CA ARG A 336 22.38 17.93 -14.29
C ARG A 336 23.40 17.95 -15.44
N GLY A 337 22.97 17.78 -16.69
CA GLY A 337 23.87 17.69 -17.87
C GLY A 337 24.60 16.35 -17.97
N GLU A 338 24.14 15.32 -17.25
CA GLU A 338 24.70 13.98 -17.28
C GLU A 338 24.15 13.22 -18.51
N SER A 339 25.03 12.80 -19.42
CA SER A 339 24.63 11.96 -20.57
C SER A 339 24.44 10.52 -20.10
N LEU A 340 23.20 10.00 -20.20
CA LEU A 340 22.86 8.59 -19.92
C LEU A 340 23.68 7.59 -20.76
N SER A 341 24.36 8.05 -21.81
CA SER A 341 25.14 7.24 -22.74
C SER A 341 26.57 6.94 -22.26
N GLN A 342 27.07 7.58 -21.20
CA GLN A 342 28.41 7.30 -20.67
C GLN A 342 28.45 5.93 -19.98
N GLU A 343 29.45 5.13 -20.34
CA GLU A 343 29.54 3.69 -20.07
C GLU A 343 29.59 3.27 -18.58
N ASN A 344 29.77 4.20 -17.64
CA ASN A 344 30.02 3.87 -16.23
C ASN A 344 29.31 4.84 -15.28
N GLN A 345 27.96 4.82 -15.26
CA GLN A 345 27.20 5.53 -14.23
C GLN A 345 26.31 4.59 -13.38
N PRO A 346 26.89 3.60 -12.67
CA PRO A 346 26.15 2.78 -11.72
C PRO A 346 25.59 3.59 -10.53
N ARG A 347 26.04 4.84 -10.36
CA ARG A 347 25.52 5.80 -9.36
C ARG A 347 24.07 6.19 -9.60
N LEU A 348 23.62 6.32 -10.85
CA LEU A 348 22.23 6.65 -11.13
C LEU A 348 21.30 5.47 -10.85
N LEU A 349 21.79 4.23 -11.04
CA LEU A 349 21.08 3.03 -10.63
C LEU A 349 20.94 2.97 -9.10
N LEU A 350 22.00 3.37 -8.37
CA LEU A 350 21.93 3.49 -6.92
C LEU A 350 20.87 4.52 -6.49
N GLU A 351 20.87 5.71 -7.07
CA GLU A 351 19.87 6.77 -6.78
C GLU A 351 18.44 6.29 -7.09
N LEU A 352 18.25 5.56 -8.19
CA LEU A 352 16.97 4.93 -8.52
C LEU A 352 16.57 3.90 -7.47
N LEU A 353 17.48 3.01 -7.09
CA LEU A 353 17.19 1.92 -6.17
C LEU A 353 16.86 2.44 -4.76
N GLU A 354 17.60 3.42 -4.26
CA GLU A 354 17.31 4.09 -2.99
C GLU A 354 15.93 4.77 -3.00
N LEU A 355 15.62 5.51 -4.08
CA LEU A 355 14.30 6.13 -4.25
C LEU A 355 13.18 5.08 -4.30
N LEU A 356 13.41 3.94 -4.96
CA LEU A 356 12.44 2.86 -5.03
C LEU A 356 12.24 2.18 -3.68
N PHE A 357 13.32 1.96 -2.90
CA PHE A 357 13.20 1.42 -1.55
C PHE A 357 12.35 2.31 -0.66
N ASP A 358 12.59 3.62 -0.66
CA ASP A 358 11.78 4.55 0.14
C ASP A 358 10.30 4.57 -0.32
N LYS A 359 10.05 4.57 -1.64
CA LYS A 359 8.67 4.54 -2.18
C LYS A 359 7.96 3.22 -1.86
N PHE A 360 8.64 2.08 -1.99
CA PHE A 360 8.06 0.78 -1.67
C PHE A 360 7.83 0.59 -0.17
N ASN A 361 8.71 1.12 0.69
CA ASN A 361 8.49 1.17 2.13
C ASN A 361 7.28 2.05 2.49
N ALA A 362 7.10 3.19 1.82
CA ALA A 362 5.91 4.03 2.00
C ALA A 362 4.61 3.32 1.57
N VAL A 363 4.64 2.57 0.47
CA VAL A 363 3.51 1.73 0.02
C VAL A 363 3.22 0.62 1.03
N ALA A 364 4.25 -0.08 1.51
CA ALA A 364 4.08 -1.12 2.54
C ALA A 364 3.47 -0.55 3.84
N ALA A 365 3.92 0.63 4.28
CA ALA A 365 3.32 1.32 5.44
C ALA A 365 1.85 1.67 5.20
N ALA A 366 1.49 2.16 4.01
CA ALA A 366 0.12 2.45 3.65
C ALA A 366 -0.77 1.19 3.65
N HIS A 367 -0.28 0.07 3.11
CA HIS A 367 -0.98 -1.22 3.19
C HIS A 367 -1.12 -1.73 4.62
N SER A 368 -0.14 -1.50 5.49
CA SER A 368 -0.23 -1.86 6.92
C SER A 368 -1.38 -1.13 7.62
N ILE A 369 -1.58 0.16 7.31
CA ILE A 369 -2.70 0.97 7.84
C ILE A 369 -4.04 0.43 7.32
N VAL A 370 -4.13 0.18 6.01
CA VAL A 370 -5.34 -0.39 5.38
C VAL A 370 -5.69 -1.75 5.98
N LEU A 371 -4.71 -2.63 6.17
CA LEU A 371 -4.90 -3.92 6.83
C LEU A 371 -5.35 -3.77 8.29
N GLY A 372 -4.82 -2.79 9.02
CA GLY A 372 -5.29 -2.46 10.37
C GLY A 372 -6.80 -2.14 10.40
N HIS A 373 -7.26 -1.29 9.49
CA HIS A 373 -8.69 -0.95 9.38
C HIS A 373 -9.56 -2.11 8.86
N LEU A 374 -9.06 -2.90 7.90
CA LEU A 374 -9.77 -4.09 7.42
C LEU A 374 -9.94 -5.14 8.53
N HIS A 375 -8.90 -5.40 9.33
CA HIS A 375 -8.98 -6.29 10.48
C HIS A 375 -10.02 -5.81 11.50
N GLN A 376 -10.07 -4.51 11.81
CA GLN A 376 -11.08 -3.98 12.72
C GLN A 376 -12.51 -4.19 12.22
N ILE A 377 -12.76 -4.01 10.92
CA ILE A 377 -14.10 -4.15 10.32
C ILE A 377 -14.53 -5.62 10.25
N VAL A 378 -13.61 -6.54 9.94
CA VAL A 378 -13.89 -7.97 9.84
C VAL A 378 -14.01 -8.63 11.22
N VAL A 379 -13.27 -8.16 12.23
CA VAL A 379 -13.28 -8.70 13.61
C VAL A 379 -14.36 -8.07 14.50
N SER A 380 -14.92 -6.91 14.11
CA SER A 380 -15.97 -6.22 14.88
C SER A 380 -17.24 -7.09 15.05
N PRO A 381 -17.81 -7.18 16.28
CA PRO A 381 -18.93 -8.08 16.61
C PRO A 381 -20.27 -7.77 15.91
N THR A 382 -20.34 -6.71 15.10
CA THR A 382 -21.53 -6.31 14.33
C THR A 382 -21.42 -6.58 12.82
N GLY A 383 -20.34 -7.19 12.34
CA GLY A 383 -20.17 -7.57 10.93
C GLY A 383 -21.00 -8.81 10.54
N PRO A 384 -21.48 -8.92 9.28
CA PRO A 384 -22.26 -10.07 8.84
C PRO A 384 -21.41 -11.34 8.92
N LYS A 385 -21.94 -12.38 9.58
CA LYS A 385 -21.41 -13.75 9.56
C LYS A 385 -21.61 -14.39 8.18
N GLU A 386 -21.04 -13.80 7.14
CA GLU A 386 -21.06 -14.33 5.77
C GLU A 386 -19.64 -14.62 5.30
N GLY A 387 -19.27 -15.90 5.33
CA GLY A 387 -18.01 -16.43 4.79
C GLY A 387 -16.77 -15.99 5.56
N VAL A 388 -15.80 -16.89 5.70
CA VAL A 388 -14.47 -16.53 6.21
C VAL A 388 -13.82 -15.63 5.14
N ILE A 389 -13.97 -14.31 5.25
CA ILE A 389 -13.29 -13.36 4.37
C ILE A 389 -11.79 -13.49 4.65
N LYS A 390 -11.05 -14.10 3.72
CA LYS A 390 -9.60 -14.21 3.81
C LYS A 390 -8.99 -12.85 3.44
N LEU A 391 -8.36 -12.20 4.41
CA LEU A 391 -7.58 -10.99 4.21
C LEU A 391 -6.22 -11.33 3.57
N TYR A 392 -5.63 -10.37 2.88
CA TYR A 392 -4.24 -10.48 2.40
C TYR A 392 -3.28 -10.15 3.52
N ASP A 393 -2.05 -10.67 3.44
CA ASP A 393 -1.02 -10.44 4.45
C ASP A 393 0.03 -9.43 3.98
N MET A 394 0.73 -8.81 4.94
CA MET A 394 1.93 -8.02 4.65
C MET A 394 3.02 -8.83 3.94
N ALA A 395 3.02 -10.16 4.13
CA ALA A 395 3.89 -11.07 3.41
C ALA A 395 3.58 -11.10 1.90
N ASP A 396 2.30 -11.04 1.51
CA ASP A 396 1.87 -11.00 0.10
C ASP A 396 2.31 -9.69 -0.56
N VAL A 397 2.14 -8.57 0.15
CA VAL A 397 2.57 -7.24 -0.32
C VAL A 397 4.06 -7.22 -0.58
N SER A 398 4.85 -7.68 0.39
CA SER A 398 6.29 -7.67 0.26
C SER A 398 6.81 -8.72 -0.73
N ALA A 399 6.15 -9.87 -0.90
CA ALA A 399 6.47 -10.81 -1.98
C ALA A 399 6.31 -10.17 -3.37
N LYS A 400 5.25 -9.36 -3.58
CA LYS A 400 5.08 -8.62 -4.83
C LYS A 400 6.11 -7.51 -5.02
N ILE A 401 6.47 -6.77 -3.97
CA ILE A 401 7.58 -5.80 -4.01
C ILE A 401 8.89 -6.49 -4.41
N GLN A 402 9.21 -7.62 -3.78
CA GLN A 402 10.41 -8.41 -4.09
C GLN A 402 10.41 -8.91 -5.54
N SER A 403 9.27 -9.40 -6.04
CA SER A 403 9.15 -9.87 -7.42
C SER A 403 9.38 -8.74 -8.43
N VAL A 404 8.80 -7.55 -8.21
CA VAL A 404 9.01 -6.39 -9.09
C VAL A 404 10.46 -5.91 -9.06
N LEU A 405 11.08 -5.85 -7.87
CA LEU A 405 12.51 -5.54 -7.73
C LEU A 405 13.40 -6.57 -8.39
N GLN A 406 13.08 -7.86 -8.28
CA GLN A 406 13.84 -8.93 -8.91
C GLN A 406 13.80 -8.80 -10.43
N VAL A 407 12.63 -8.55 -11.04
CA VAL A 407 12.52 -8.34 -12.49
C VAL A 407 13.36 -7.12 -12.92
N LEU A 408 13.29 -6.02 -12.17
CA LEU A 408 14.09 -4.82 -12.44
C LEU A 408 15.60 -5.15 -12.40
N LEU A 409 16.05 -5.84 -11.36
CA LEU A 409 17.46 -6.22 -11.21
C LEU A 409 17.90 -7.20 -12.30
N MET A 410 17.05 -8.14 -12.72
CA MET A 410 17.37 -9.05 -13.81
C MET A 410 17.68 -8.31 -15.11
N ASP A 411 16.97 -7.21 -15.38
CA ASP A 411 17.19 -6.39 -16.56
C ASP A 411 18.45 -5.50 -16.43
N TYR A 412 18.72 -4.90 -15.26
CA TYR A 412 19.90 -4.04 -15.04
C TYR A 412 21.22 -4.80 -14.84
N LEU A 413 21.17 -6.04 -14.35
CA LEU A 413 22.32 -6.92 -14.14
C LEU A 413 22.64 -7.79 -15.37
N ASP A 414 21.85 -7.62 -16.44
CA ASP A 414 21.94 -8.34 -17.71
C ASP A 414 22.03 -9.87 -17.56
N VAL A 415 21.18 -10.43 -16.69
CA VAL A 415 21.13 -11.87 -16.41
C VAL A 415 20.74 -12.66 -17.67
N LYS A 416 19.93 -12.04 -18.55
CA LYS A 416 19.38 -12.67 -19.75
C LYS A 416 20.42 -12.82 -20.86
N ASN A 417 21.20 -11.78 -21.21
CA ASN A 417 22.19 -11.89 -22.29
C ASN A 417 23.42 -12.71 -21.88
N THR A 418 23.70 -12.78 -20.59
CA THR A 418 24.90 -13.48 -20.16
C THR A 418 24.67 -14.99 -19.96
N ARG A 419 23.43 -15.43 -19.70
CA ARG A 419 23.04 -16.85 -19.79
C ARG A 419 23.16 -17.41 -21.22
N SER A 420 22.88 -16.60 -22.24
CA SER A 420 23.04 -16.98 -23.65
C SER A 420 24.50 -16.97 -24.12
N ALA A 421 25.43 -16.37 -23.37
CA ALA A 421 26.87 -16.41 -23.67
C ALA A 421 27.56 -17.70 -23.17
N THR A 422 26.91 -18.47 -22.28
CA THR A 422 27.50 -19.66 -21.63
C THR A 422 27.15 -20.99 -22.32
N GLU A 423 26.22 -21.02 -23.27
CA GLU A 423 26.01 -22.18 -24.15
C GLU A 423 26.69 -21.96 -25.51
N PRO A 424 27.39 -22.97 -26.08
CA PRO A 424 27.84 -22.92 -27.46
C PRO A 424 26.63 -23.18 -28.37
N SER A 425 25.67 -22.25 -28.40
CA SER A 425 24.56 -22.32 -29.33
C SER A 425 25.04 -21.89 -30.71
N SER A 426 25.16 -22.86 -31.60
CA SER A 426 25.18 -22.70 -33.05
C SER A 426 23.86 -22.11 -33.55
N GLN A 427 23.59 -20.84 -33.24
CA GLN A 427 22.52 -20.07 -33.87
C GLN A 427 23.05 -18.69 -34.25
N ILE A 428 23.34 -18.57 -35.54
CA ILE A 428 23.57 -17.30 -36.23
C ILE A 428 22.25 -16.53 -36.14
N SER A 429 22.09 -15.69 -35.12
CA SER A 429 21.13 -14.60 -35.17
C SER A 429 21.69 -13.53 -36.10
N TYR A 430 21.13 -13.47 -37.31
CA TYR A 430 21.29 -12.34 -38.20
C TYR A 430 20.72 -11.10 -37.51
N ALA A 431 21.58 -10.34 -36.83
CA ALA A 431 21.30 -8.93 -36.59
C ALA A 431 21.20 -8.26 -37.97
N SER A 432 20.00 -7.83 -38.33
CA SER A 432 19.73 -6.98 -39.48
C SER A 432 20.50 -5.66 -39.35
N THR A 433 21.77 -5.67 -39.75
CA THR A 433 22.52 -4.48 -40.13
C THR A 433 22.08 -4.11 -41.54
N GLY A 434 20.86 -3.56 -41.62
CA GLY A 434 20.27 -3.02 -42.84
C GLY A 434 20.90 -1.71 -43.27
N SER A 435 22.23 -1.65 -43.38
CA SER A 435 23.01 -0.65 -44.11
C SER A 435 24.46 -1.08 -44.05
N ASP A 436 25.05 -1.42 -45.20
CA ASP A 436 26.51 -1.32 -45.50
C ASP A 436 27.06 -2.44 -46.40
N PHE A 437 26.23 -3.34 -46.95
CA PHE A 437 26.70 -4.25 -48.02
C PHE A 437 26.68 -3.58 -49.41
N ALA A 438 25.77 -2.62 -49.65
CA ALA A 438 25.69 -1.86 -50.90
C ALA A 438 26.80 -0.81 -51.07
N ALA A 439 27.47 -0.41 -49.98
CA ALA A 439 28.55 0.57 -50.00
C ALA A 439 29.85 0.04 -50.63
N PHE A 440 30.04 -1.28 -50.64
CA PHE A 440 31.25 -1.92 -51.19
C PHE A 440 31.31 -1.96 -52.73
N PHE A 441 30.16 -1.85 -53.41
CA PHE A 441 30.08 -1.84 -54.88
C PHE A 441 29.85 -0.45 -55.48
N ALA A 442 29.65 0.58 -54.64
CA ALA A 442 29.48 1.95 -55.11
C ALA A 442 30.85 2.57 -55.47
N LYS A 443 31.08 2.81 -56.77
CA LYS A 443 32.25 3.52 -57.32
C LYS A 443 32.32 5.03 -56.95
N LYS A 444 31.74 5.46 -55.83
CA LYS A 444 31.82 6.83 -55.32
C LYS A 444 32.45 6.83 -53.93
N ARG A 445 33.49 7.66 -53.77
CA ARG A 445 34.19 7.88 -52.49
C ARG A 445 33.18 8.11 -51.35
N PRO A 446 33.38 7.50 -50.16
CA PRO A 446 32.53 7.78 -49.01
C PRO A 446 32.68 9.24 -48.63
N GLN A 447 31.57 9.99 -48.63
CA GLN A 447 31.53 11.29 -47.98
C GLN A 447 31.78 11.04 -46.49
N ARG A 448 32.77 11.74 -45.92
CA ARG A 448 32.95 11.78 -44.46
C ARG A 448 31.59 12.11 -43.82
N PRO A 449 31.20 11.43 -42.72
CA PRO A 449 30.03 11.87 -41.97
C PRO A 449 30.27 13.33 -41.61
N LYS A 450 29.36 14.20 -42.03
CA LYS A 450 29.38 15.60 -41.59
C LYS A 450 29.22 15.55 -40.08
N GLN A 451 30.32 15.66 -39.34
CA GLN A 451 30.25 16.09 -37.95
C GLN A 451 29.48 17.41 -37.99
N SER A 452 28.31 17.44 -37.37
CA SER A 452 27.59 18.67 -37.15
C SER A 452 28.52 19.56 -36.34
N LEU A 453 29.16 20.53 -37.01
CA LEU A 453 30.10 21.48 -36.41
C LEU A 453 29.45 22.31 -35.29
N PHE A 454 28.13 22.26 -35.20
CA PHE A 454 27.35 22.79 -34.10
C PHE A 454 26.41 21.70 -33.58
N LYS A 455 26.56 21.33 -32.32
CA LYS A 455 25.51 20.70 -31.52
C LYS A 455 24.97 21.77 -30.58
N PHE A 456 23.67 22.04 -30.66
CA PHE A 456 22.98 22.97 -29.76
C PHE A 456 22.65 22.32 -28.39
N GLU A 457 23.55 21.47 -27.87
CA GLU A 457 23.38 20.82 -26.55
C GLU A 457 23.56 21.81 -25.38
N SER A 458 23.97 23.06 -25.64
CA SER A 458 24.21 24.09 -24.61
C SER A 458 23.51 25.43 -24.87
N SER A 459 22.54 25.49 -25.78
CA SER A 459 21.75 26.71 -25.98
C SER A 459 20.55 26.74 -25.05
N SER A 460 20.48 27.75 -24.19
CA SER A 460 19.37 28.02 -23.28
C SER A 460 18.06 28.40 -23.97
N HIS A 461 18.05 28.62 -25.30
CA HIS A 461 16.91 29.16 -26.04
C HIS A 461 16.31 28.21 -27.09
N ALA A 462 16.89 27.01 -27.30
CA ALA A 462 16.30 26.00 -28.17
C ALA A 462 15.69 24.88 -27.31
N ILE A 463 14.45 25.08 -26.84
CA ILE A 463 13.68 24.00 -26.23
C ILE A 463 13.44 22.96 -27.34
N SER A 464 14.20 21.86 -27.31
CA SER A 464 13.96 20.72 -28.19
C SER A 464 12.49 20.30 -28.11
N MET A 465 11.86 19.91 -29.21
CA MET A 465 10.49 19.33 -29.19
C MET A 465 10.37 18.21 -28.14
N SER A 466 11.45 17.48 -27.89
CA SER A 466 11.51 16.45 -26.84
C SER A 466 11.47 17.00 -25.41
N ALA A 467 11.98 18.23 -25.17
CA ALA A 467 11.93 18.91 -23.89
C ALA A 467 10.54 19.49 -23.62
N TYR A 468 9.89 20.09 -24.64
CA TYR A 468 8.50 20.56 -24.56
C TYR A 468 7.52 19.41 -24.28
N LEU A 469 7.63 18.29 -25.00
CA LEU A 469 6.79 17.10 -24.77
C LEU A 469 7.06 16.42 -23.42
N ARG A 470 8.26 16.59 -22.83
CA ARG A 470 8.58 16.11 -21.47
C ARG A 470 8.00 17.03 -20.39
N GLU A 471 8.11 18.35 -20.57
CA GLU A 471 7.49 19.35 -19.69
C GLU A 471 5.96 19.16 -19.63
N GLN A 472 5.31 18.95 -20.78
CA GLN A 472 3.87 18.69 -20.85
C GLN A 472 3.48 17.38 -20.13
N ARG A 473 4.30 16.32 -20.24
CA ARG A 473 4.11 15.07 -19.47
C ARG A 473 4.22 15.31 -17.97
N ARG A 474 5.17 16.14 -17.53
CA ARG A 474 5.38 16.49 -16.13
C ARG A 474 4.19 17.24 -15.55
N GLU A 475 3.59 18.16 -16.33
CA GLU A 475 2.36 18.84 -15.92
C GLU A 475 1.17 17.89 -15.82
N LEU A 476 1.05 16.91 -16.73
CA LEU A 476 0.00 15.87 -16.68
C LEU A 476 0.13 14.97 -15.44
N TYR A 477 1.35 14.62 -15.04
CA TYR A 477 1.58 13.86 -13.79
C TYR A 477 1.42 14.70 -12.51
N SER A 478 1.64 16.02 -12.58
CA SER A 478 1.50 16.92 -11.42
C SER A 478 0.08 17.43 -11.17
N LYS A 479 -0.76 17.60 -12.21
CA LYS A 479 -2.12 18.16 -12.05
C LYS A 479 -3.23 17.13 -11.86
N SER A 480 -3.04 15.92 -12.35
CA SER A 480 -4.07 14.87 -12.36
C SER A 480 -3.46 13.61 -11.76
N GLY A 481 -3.64 13.40 -10.45
CA GLY A 481 -3.51 12.05 -9.90
C GLY A 481 -4.69 11.14 -10.30
N GLU A 482 -5.13 11.26 -11.55
CA GLU A 482 -6.08 10.37 -12.20
C GLU A 482 -5.29 9.19 -12.79
N LEU A 483 -5.76 8.00 -12.45
CA LEU A 483 -5.30 6.73 -12.99
C LEU A 483 -5.76 6.59 -14.44
N GLN A 484 -5.17 7.34 -15.36
CA GLN A 484 -5.32 7.09 -16.81
C GLN A 484 -3.97 7.16 -17.51
N GLY A 485 -3.18 6.09 -17.32
CA GLY A 485 -2.28 5.64 -18.37
C GLY A 485 -3.12 4.92 -19.42
N GLY A 486 -3.74 5.67 -20.32
CA GLY A 486 -4.40 5.09 -21.50
C GLY A 486 -3.41 4.33 -22.37
N ALA A 487 -3.94 3.41 -23.20
CA ALA A 487 -3.17 2.56 -24.12
C ALA A 487 -2.28 3.33 -25.13
N ASP A 488 -2.49 4.66 -25.25
CA ASP A 488 -1.80 5.52 -26.21
C ASP A 488 -0.47 6.12 -25.70
N ASP A 489 -0.07 5.89 -24.43
CA ASP A 489 1.27 6.27 -23.93
C ASP A 489 2.40 5.36 -24.51
N ASN A 490 2.03 4.40 -25.36
CA ASN A 490 2.94 3.52 -26.10
C ASN A 490 3.25 4.01 -27.53
N LEU A 491 2.68 5.12 -28.00
CA LEU A 491 2.72 5.50 -29.42
C LEU A 491 3.85 6.45 -29.82
N ILE A 492 4.67 6.98 -28.91
CA ILE A 492 5.79 7.86 -29.28
C ILE A 492 7.05 7.50 -28.48
N GLU A 493 8.00 6.89 -29.22
CA GLU A 493 9.19 6.13 -28.79
C GLU A 493 8.84 4.74 -28.23
N GLY A 494 9.18 3.70 -29.02
CA GLY A 494 8.79 2.31 -28.81
C GLY A 494 9.01 1.79 -27.39
N GLY A 495 8.27 0.74 -27.05
CA GLY A 495 8.19 0.09 -25.73
C GLY A 495 9.48 -0.50 -25.16
N GLU A 496 10.64 0.10 -25.41
CA GLU A 496 11.87 -0.16 -24.71
C GLU A 496 11.85 0.57 -23.36
N THR A 497 12.04 -0.20 -22.30
CA THR A 497 12.29 0.32 -20.95
C THR A 497 13.47 1.27 -20.99
N LYS A 498 13.24 2.56 -20.74
CA LYS A 498 14.33 3.55 -20.62
C LYS A 498 15.21 3.15 -19.43
N PHE A 499 16.39 2.63 -19.71
CA PHE A 499 17.38 2.32 -18.68
C PHE A 499 18.11 3.59 -18.26
N VAL A 500 18.35 3.73 -16.95
CA VAL A 500 19.11 4.86 -16.40
C VAL A 500 20.62 4.66 -16.58
N CYS A 501 21.07 3.41 -16.67
CA CYS A 501 22.45 3.04 -16.95
C CYS A 501 22.49 1.84 -17.91
N LYS A 502 23.65 1.59 -18.55
CA LYS A 502 23.82 0.38 -19.37
C LYS A 502 23.69 -0.88 -18.49
N PRO A 503 22.90 -1.89 -18.89
CA PRO A 503 22.88 -3.19 -18.23
C PRO A 503 24.28 -3.82 -18.20
N GLY A 504 24.65 -4.43 -17.08
CA GLY A 504 25.96 -5.07 -16.94
C GLY A 504 26.20 -5.67 -15.56
N ALA A 505 27.03 -6.71 -15.53
CA ALA A 505 27.28 -7.49 -14.32
C ALA A 505 27.96 -6.68 -13.20
N ARG A 506 28.83 -5.72 -13.55
CA ARG A 506 29.53 -4.86 -12.58
C ARG A 506 28.61 -3.86 -11.86
N ASN A 507 27.37 -3.65 -12.33
CA ASN A 507 26.40 -2.81 -11.61
C ASN A 507 26.12 -3.34 -10.20
N ILE A 508 26.33 -4.64 -9.96
CA ILE A 508 26.13 -5.26 -8.65
C ILE A 508 27.01 -4.64 -7.56
N THR A 509 28.22 -4.18 -7.88
CA THR A 509 29.20 -3.71 -6.88
C THR A 509 28.72 -2.46 -6.14
N VAL A 510 27.96 -1.60 -6.82
CA VAL A 510 27.43 -0.35 -6.25
C VAL A 510 26.13 -0.59 -5.48
N ILE A 511 25.29 -1.51 -5.95
CA ILE A 511 23.95 -1.74 -5.37
C ILE A 511 23.94 -2.79 -4.26
N PHE A 512 24.98 -3.62 -4.12
CA PHE A 512 24.99 -4.78 -3.21
C PHE A 512 24.67 -4.42 -1.75
N HIS A 513 25.38 -3.44 -1.18
CA HIS A 513 25.20 -3.05 0.22
C HIS A 513 23.80 -2.44 0.50
N PRO A 514 23.30 -1.47 -0.29
CA PRO A 514 21.92 -0.99 -0.17
C PRO A 514 20.88 -2.11 -0.29
N LEU A 515 21.05 -3.01 -1.27
CA LEU A 515 20.15 -4.13 -1.51
C LEU A 515 20.12 -5.10 -0.32
N LEU A 516 21.29 -5.40 0.26
CA LEU A 516 21.39 -6.26 1.44
C LEU A 516 20.69 -5.64 2.66
N ARG A 517 20.83 -4.32 2.88
CA ARG A 517 20.13 -3.61 3.94
C ARG A 517 18.60 -3.71 3.76
N PHE A 518 18.11 -3.48 2.55
CA PHE A 518 16.68 -3.57 2.23
C PHE A 518 16.13 -5.00 2.43
N ILE A 519 16.90 -6.02 2.03
CA ILE A 519 16.56 -7.44 2.27
C ILE A 519 16.43 -7.71 3.78
N GLN A 520 17.39 -7.27 4.59
CA GLN A 520 17.37 -7.47 6.03
C GLN A 520 16.17 -6.80 6.71
N GLU A 521 15.85 -5.57 6.31
CA GLU A 521 14.67 -4.85 6.80
C GLU A 521 13.37 -5.58 6.43
N THR A 522 13.30 -6.07 5.19
CA THR A 522 12.14 -6.83 4.70
C THR A 522 11.96 -8.15 5.46
N GLU A 523 13.04 -8.88 5.70
CA GLU A 523 13.03 -10.13 6.49
C GLU A 523 12.60 -9.86 7.93
N HIS A 524 13.05 -8.77 8.54
CA HIS A 524 12.63 -8.37 9.88
C HIS A 524 11.13 -8.09 9.96
N ASN A 525 10.58 -7.39 8.97
CA ASN A 525 9.16 -7.02 8.91
C ASN A 525 8.21 -8.22 8.67
N MET A 526 8.70 -9.32 8.09
CA MET A 526 7.92 -10.53 7.80
C MET A 526 7.79 -11.51 8.99
N GLY A 527 8.69 -11.42 9.98
CA GLY A 527 8.81 -12.34 11.12
C GLY A 527 9.48 -13.69 10.78
N PRO A 528 9.94 -14.45 11.79
CA PRO A 528 10.66 -15.71 11.56
C PRO A 528 9.70 -16.84 11.12
N GLY A 529 9.87 -17.35 9.90
CA GLY A 529 9.14 -18.53 9.42
C GLY A 529 9.75 -19.12 8.13
N PRO A 530 9.85 -20.47 8.01
CA PRO A 530 10.48 -21.13 6.85
C PRO A 530 9.70 -20.98 5.53
N ALA A 531 8.40 -20.63 5.60
CA ALA A 531 7.56 -20.33 4.43
C ALA A 531 7.69 -18.89 3.90
N LYS A 532 8.55 -18.07 4.51
CA LYS A 532 8.77 -16.65 4.18
C LYS A 532 10.23 -16.39 3.82
N GLN A 533 10.82 -17.24 2.98
CA GLN A 533 12.16 -16.99 2.45
C GLN A 533 12.12 -15.75 1.55
N CYS A 534 13.02 -14.79 1.79
CA CYS A 534 13.15 -13.61 0.95
C CYS A 534 13.61 -14.04 -0.46
N GLN A 535 12.69 -13.98 -1.44
CA GLN A 535 12.96 -14.37 -2.82
C GLN A 535 14.12 -13.57 -3.41
N LEU A 536 14.20 -12.29 -3.02
CA LEU A 536 15.27 -11.39 -3.43
C LEU A 536 16.64 -11.83 -2.90
N ARG A 537 16.70 -12.37 -1.67
CA ARG A 537 17.94 -12.93 -1.09
C ARG A 537 18.39 -14.19 -1.81
N THR A 538 17.45 -15.09 -2.11
CA THR A 538 17.71 -16.31 -2.88
C THR A 538 18.22 -15.96 -4.28
N PHE A 539 17.56 -15.02 -4.96
CA PHE A 539 17.99 -14.51 -6.26
C PHE A 539 19.39 -13.88 -6.21
N LEU A 540 19.65 -12.99 -5.24
CA LEU A 540 20.94 -12.32 -5.09
C LEU A 540 22.07 -13.33 -4.84
N THR A 541 21.81 -14.32 -4.00
CA THR A 541 22.79 -15.38 -3.67
C THR A 541 23.10 -16.23 -4.90
N TYR A 542 22.07 -16.64 -5.64
CA TYR A 542 22.22 -17.38 -6.90
C TYR A 542 23.00 -16.57 -7.94
N TYR A 543 22.60 -15.31 -8.15
CA TYR A 543 23.26 -14.43 -9.13
C TYR A 543 24.74 -14.20 -8.78
N ILE A 544 25.08 -13.99 -7.51
CA ILE A 544 26.47 -13.77 -7.13
C ILE A 544 27.28 -15.05 -7.29
N ASN A 545 26.86 -16.14 -6.66
CA ASN A 545 27.64 -17.39 -6.61
C ASN A 545 27.75 -18.06 -7.98
N ASP A 546 26.62 -18.27 -8.66
CA ASP A 546 26.59 -19.11 -9.85
C ASP A 546 26.94 -18.33 -11.12
N PHE A 547 26.88 -17.02 -11.07
CA PHE A 547 27.00 -16.19 -12.26
C PHE A 547 28.10 -15.13 -12.14
N PHE A 548 28.00 -14.18 -11.21
CA PHE A 548 28.96 -13.06 -11.12
C PHE A 548 30.37 -13.54 -10.80
N LEU A 549 30.53 -14.43 -9.82
CA LEU A 549 31.85 -14.95 -9.45
C LEU A 549 32.46 -15.81 -10.56
N ASN A 550 31.64 -16.59 -11.27
CA ASN A 550 32.09 -17.35 -12.43
C ASN A 550 32.53 -16.44 -13.58
N GLN A 551 31.77 -15.38 -13.86
CA GLN A 551 32.12 -14.38 -14.86
C GLN A 551 33.44 -13.69 -14.52
N VAL A 552 33.62 -13.23 -13.27
CA VAL A 552 34.87 -12.61 -12.79
C VAL A 552 36.05 -13.59 -12.93
N ARG A 553 35.86 -14.86 -12.58
CA ARG A 553 36.88 -15.90 -12.73
C ARG A 553 37.29 -16.08 -14.19
N ILE A 554 36.33 -16.12 -15.12
CA ILE A 554 36.60 -16.26 -16.56
C ILE A 554 37.32 -15.03 -17.12
N GLU A 555 36.86 -13.82 -16.78
CA GLU A 555 37.49 -12.57 -17.22
C GLU A 555 38.96 -12.49 -16.79
N ILE A 556 39.24 -12.75 -15.52
CA ILE A 556 40.60 -12.71 -14.98
C ILE A 556 41.48 -13.80 -15.59
N ASN A 557 40.95 -15.03 -15.74
CA ASN A 557 41.69 -16.10 -16.40
C ASN A 557 42.07 -15.70 -17.82
N LYS A 558 41.13 -15.11 -18.57
CA LYS A 558 41.37 -14.65 -19.94
C LYS A 558 42.41 -13.54 -20.01
N GLU A 559 42.37 -12.57 -19.08
CA GLU A 559 43.37 -11.49 -19.00
C GLU A 559 44.77 -12.03 -18.70
N ILE A 560 44.89 -12.98 -17.76
CA ILE A 560 46.19 -13.58 -17.39
C ILE A 560 46.70 -14.47 -18.52
N GLU A 561 45.86 -15.35 -19.07
CA GLU A 561 46.23 -16.25 -20.18
C GLU A 561 46.70 -15.50 -21.42
N ALA A 562 46.10 -14.34 -21.72
CA ALA A 562 46.48 -13.53 -22.88
C ALA A 562 47.95 -13.08 -22.84
N VAL A 563 48.55 -13.00 -21.65
CA VAL A 563 49.92 -12.50 -21.47
C VAL A 563 50.89 -13.60 -21.06
N THR A 564 50.41 -14.71 -20.51
CA THR A 564 51.26 -15.85 -20.14
C THR A 564 51.45 -16.86 -21.26
N LYS A 565 50.53 -16.97 -22.24
CA LYS A 565 50.64 -17.90 -23.38
C LYS A 565 51.45 -17.35 -24.57
N VAL A 566 52.09 -16.19 -24.43
CA VAL A 566 52.98 -15.62 -25.46
C VAL A 566 54.24 -16.48 -25.58
N SER A 567 54.84 -16.58 -26.79
CA SER A 567 56.00 -17.45 -27.06
C SER A 567 57.23 -17.20 -26.18
N ASP A 568 57.37 -16.01 -25.56
CA ASP A 568 58.43 -15.71 -24.61
C ASP A 568 57.95 -14.66 -23.56
N PRO A 569 57.21 -15.09 -22.53
CA PRO A 569 56.57 -14.17 -21.57
C PRO A 569 57.58 -13.38 -20.72
N LEU A 570 58.82 -13.88 -20.56
CA LEU A 570 59.87 -13.26 -19.76
C LEU A 570 60.60 -12.13 -20.51
N LYS A 571 60.40 -12.00 -21.82
CA LYS A 571 61.00 -10.93 -22.64
C LYS A 571 60.03 -9.77 -22.92
N VAL A 572 58.74 -9.93 -22.63
CA VAL A 572 57.73 -8.87 -22.81
C VAL A 572 57.70 -7.94 -21.60
N LEU A 573 58.20 -6.72 -21.81
CA LEU A 573 58.24 -5.67 -20.78
C LEU A 573 56.98 -4.79 -20.79
N ALA A 574 56.67 -4.23 -19.63
CA ALA A 574 55.63 -3.23 -19.48
C ALA A 574 55.97 -1.94 -20.24
N SER A 575 54.93 -1.26 -20.72
CA SER A 575 55.11 -0.01 -21.48
C SER A 575 55.75 1.09 -20.62
N ALA A 576 56.46 2.02 -21.27
CA ALA A 576 57.11 3.14 -20.58
C ALA A 576 56.11 4.03 -19.82
N ASP A 577 54.87 4.15 -20.31
CA ASP A 577 53.83 4.93 -19.65
C ASP A 577 53.30 4.20 -18.40
N THR A 578 53.12 2.88 -18.46
CA THR A 578 52.73 2.07 -17.30
C THR A 578 53.78 2.14 -16.19
N MET A 579 55.07 2.07 -16.54
CA MET A 579 56.15 2.17 -15.56
C MET A 579 56.21 3.54 -14.86
N LYS A 580 55.94 4.63 -15.59
CA LYS A 580 55.82 5.98 -15.01
C LYS A 580 54.65 6.08 -14.04
N VAL A 581 53.47 5.58 -14.41
CA VAL A 581 52.27 5.59 -13.55
C VAL A 581 52.50 4.80 -12.26
N LEU A 582 53.21 3.67 -12.34
CA LEU A 582 53.52 2.85 -11.18
C LEU A 582 54.68 3.40 -10.32
N GLY A 583 55.37 4.46 -10.78
CA GLY A 583 56.50 5.07 -10.08
C GLY A 583 57.75 4.18 -10.03
N VAL A 584 57.88 3.23 -10.96
CA VAL A 584 58.94 2.21 -10.94
C VAL A 584 60.07 2.62 -11.88
N GLN A 585 61.31 2.60 -11.39
CA GLN A 585 62.50 2.96 -12.19
C GLN A 585 63.11 1.79 -12.96
N ARG A 586 62.68 0.56 -12.68
CA ARG A 586 63.20 -0.68 -13.25
C ARG A 586 62.18 -1.35 -14.17
N PRO A 587 62.63 -2.05 -15.24
CA PRO A 587 61.74 -2.70 -16.16
C PRO A 587 60.99 -3.86 -15.47
N LEU A 588 59.67 -3.85 -15.60
CA LEU A 588 58.79 -4.91 -15.11
C LEU A 588 58.26 -5.75 -16.28
N LEU A 589 57.98 -7.02 -16.03
CA LEU A 589 57.29 -7.89 -16.97
C LEU A 589 55.83 -7.47 -17.12
N GLN A 590 55.34 -7.45 -18.35
CA GLN A 590 53.93 -7.15 -18.64
C GLN A 590 52.98 -8.15 -17.96
N SER A 591 53.40 -9.41 -17.84
CA SER A 591 52.64 -10.47 -17.16
C SER A 591 52.46 -10.17 -15.67
N THR A 592 53.49 -9.69 -14.99
CA THR A 592 53.43 -9.36 -13.56
C THR A 592 52.52 -8.17 -13.30
N VAL A 593 52.59 -7.14 -14.15
CA VAL A 593 51.76 -5.93 -14.00
C VAL A 593 50.27 -6.26 -14.18
N ILE A 594 49.93 -7.13 -15.12
CA ILE A 594 48.53 -7.55 -15.32
C ILE A 594 48.06 -8.42 -14.16
N VAL A 595 48.87 -9.37 -13.68
CA VAL A 595 48.52 -10.18 -12.51
C VAL A 595 48.30 -9.31 -11.28
N GLU A 596 49.15 -8.30 -11.04
CA GLU A 596 48.95 -7.35 -9.94
C GLU A 596 47.65 -6.56 -10.10
N LYS A 597 47.38 -6.05 -11.30
CA LYS A 597 46.13 -5.34 -11.60
C LYS A 597 44.90 -6.23 -11.38
N SER A 598 44.91 -7.46 -11.88
CA SER A 598 43.79 -8.40 -11.70
C SER A 598 43.59 -8.77 -10.23
N ILE A 599 44.68 -8.91 -9.45
CA ILE A 599 44.59 -9.12 -7.99
C ILE A 599 44.03 -7.87 -7.31
N GLN A 600 44.47 -6.67 -7.69
CA GLN A 600 43.94 -5.43 -7.14
C GLN A 600 42.45 -5.25 -7.44
N ASP A 601 42.01 -5.64 -8.64
CA ASP A 601 40.60 -5.65 -9.03
C ASP A 601 39.79 -6.66 -8.18
N LEU A 602 40.32 -7.88 -7.95
CA LEU A 602 39.71 -8.85 -7.02
C LEU A 602 39.61 -8.33 -5.59
N ILE A 603 40.62 -7.61 -5.13
CA ILE A 603 40.64 -6.99 -3.79
C ILE A 603 39.57 -5.90 -3.70
N ASN A 604 39.44 -5.05 -4.71
CA ASN A 604 38.39 -4.04 -4.75
C ASN A 604 37.00 -4.70 -4.72
N LEU A 605 36.79 -5.77 -5.50
CA LEU A 605 35.56 -6.56 -5.49
C LEU A 605 35.28 -7.23 -4.13
N MET A 606 36.34 -7.66 -3.42
CA MET A 606 36.24 -8.21 -2.08
C MET A 606 35.70 -7.17 -1.08
N HIS A 607 36.04 -5.89 -1.24
CA HIS A 607 35.47 -4.80 -0.43
C HIS A 607 34.02 -4.48 -0.83
N ASP A 608 33.73 -4.44 -2.13
CA ASP A 608 32.38 -4.16 -2.65
C ASP A 608 31.37 -5.25 -2.30
N LEU A 609 31.81 -6.53 -2.26
CA LEU A 609 31.01 -7.69 -1.92
C LEU A 609 31.57 -8.40 -0.68
N SER A 610 31.62 -7.67 0.43
CA SER A 610 32.23 -8.10 1.70
C SER A 610 31.73 -9.45 2.23
N ALA A 611 30.47 -9.83 1.99
CA ALA A 611 29.92 -11.14 2.40
C ALA A 611 30.54 -12.34 1.67
N TYR A 612 31.18 -12.11 0.51
CA TYR A 612 31.79 -13.14 -0.34
C TYR A 612 33.32 -13.06 -0.31
N SER A 613 33.90 -12.38 0.69
CA SER A 613 35.32 -12.10 0.76
C SER A 613 36.21 -13.34 0.66
N ASN A 614 35.79 -14.45 1.28
CA ASN A 614 36.53 -15.71 1.26
C ASN A 614 36.68 -16.28 -0.16
N GLN A 615 35.65 -16.15 -1.00
CA GLN A 615 35.70 -16.67 -2.38
C GLN A 615 36.62 -15.82 -3.26
N PHE A 616 36.62 -14.50 -3.08
CA PHE A 616 37.60 -13.62 -3.74
C PHE A 616 39.03 -13.88 -3.27
N LEU A 617 39.23 -14.12 -1.97
CA LEU A 617 40.54 -14.44 -1.42
C LEU A 617 41.08 -15.79 -1.95
N GLU A 618 40.21 -16.79 -2.07
CA GLU A 618 40.55 -18.07 -2.70
C GLU A 618 40.96 -17.88 -4.16
N MET A 619 40.21 -17.07 -4.93
CA MET A 619 40.60 -16.72 -6.30
C MET A 619 41.96 -16.02 -6.37
N VAL A 620 42.25 -15.06 -5.48
CA VAL A 620 43.56 -14.40 -5.39
C VAL A 620 44.66 -15.44 -5.12
N CYS A 621 44.44 -16.37 -4.19
CA CYS A 621 45.40 -17.43 -3.88
C CYS A 621 45.64 -18.37 -5.06
N ASP A 622 44.58 -18.76 -5.78
CA ASP A 622 44.67 -19.61 -6.97
C ASP A 622 45.46 -18.93 -8.09
N LYS A 623 45.15 -17.64 -8.37
CA LYS A 623 45.86 -16.86 -9.39
C LYS A 623 47.34 -16.66 -9.03
N LEU A 624 47.66 -16.43 -7.77
CA LEU A 624 49.05 -16.30 -7.30
C LEU A 624 49.82 -17.63 -7.41
N LYS A 625 49.19 -18.76 -7.06
CA LYS A 625 49.80 -20.10 -7.24
C LYS A 625 50.05 -20.39 -8.71
N GLU A 626 49.06 -20.15 -9.57
CA GLU A 626 49.19 -20.34 -11.02
C GLU A 626 50.31 -19.48 -11.59
N TYR A 627 50.36 -18.20 -11.24
CA TYR A 627 51.40 -17.31 -11.73
C TYR A 627 52.80 -17.71 -11.22
N LYS A 628 52.90 -18.16 -9.97
CA LYS A 628 54.14 -18.72 -9.42
C LYS A 628 54.61 -19.94 -10.23
N GLU A 629 53.72 -20.86 -10.58
CA GLU A 629 54.08 -22.04 -11.37
C GLU A 629 54.50 -21.68 -12.80
N ILE A 630 53.87 -20.68 -13.42
CA ILE A 630 54.28 -20.14 -14.72
C ILE A 630 55.69 -19.56 -14.64
N CYS A 631 55.96 -18.72 -13.64
CA CYS A 631 57.29 -18.14 -13.41
C CYS A 631 58.35 -19.20 -13.10
N ASN A 632 58.00 -20.22 -12.31
CA ASN A 632 58.89 -21.32 -11.95
C ASN A 632 59.24 -22.20 -13.15
N THR A 633 58.25 -22.51 -14.00
CA THR A 633 58.47 -23.23 -15.26
C THR A 633 59.39 -22.44 -16.20
N ALA A 634 59.14 -21.13 -16.34
CA ALA A 634 59.97 -20.27 -17.17
C ALA A 634 61.40 -20.10 -16.63
N TYR A 635 61.56 -19.99 -15.31
CA TYR A 635 62.87 -20.01 -14.64
C TYR A 635 63.63 -21.32 -14.89
N ARG A 636 62.97 -22.47 -14.71
CA ARG A 636 63.56 -23.79 -14.96
C ARG A 636 63.94 -23.98 -16.42
N GLY A 637 63.16 -23.45 -17.36
CA GLY A 637 63.47 -23.49 -18.79
C GLY A 637 64.79 -22.81 -19.15
N ILE A 638 65.20 -21.78 -18.39
CA ILE A 638 66.48 -21.09 -18.59
C ILE A 638 67.63 -21.78 -17.83
N VAL A 639 67.34 -22.28 -16.63
CA VAL A 639 68.37 -22.61 -15.63
C VAL A 639 68.67 -24.12 -15.54
N GLN A 640 67.86 -24.97 -16.15
CA GLN A 640 67.99 -26.42 -16.13
C GLN A 640 68.55 -26.94 -17.47
N SER A 641 69.62 -27.74 -17.42
CA SER A 641 70.21 -28.42 -18.58
C SER A 641 70.35 -29.91 -18.26
N GLU A 642 69.84 -30.79 -19.13
CA GLU A 642 69.92 -32.26 -18.98
C GLU A 642 69.51 -32.75 -17.57
N GLU A 643 68.36 -32.27 -17.10
CA GLU A 643 67.76 -32.57 -15.78
C GLU A 643 68.47 -32.00 -14.54
N LYS A 644 69.69 -31.47 -14.67
CA LYS A 644 70.43 -30.81 -13.58
C LYS A 644 70.33 -29.29 -13.64
N LEU A 645 70.35 -28.64 -12.48
CA LEU A 645 70.48 -27.17 -12.40
C LEU A 645 71.89 -26.76 -12.81
N THR A 646 72.01 -25.66 -13.54
CA THR A 646 73.30 -24.99 -13.75
C THR A 646 73.99 -24.69 -12.42
N ILE A 647 75.33 -24.66 -12.42
CA ILE A 647 76.14 -24.44 -11.20
C ILE A 647 75.73 -23.13 -10.50
N SER A 648 75.52 -22.07 -11.27
CA SER A 648 75.10 -20.77 -10.71
C SER A 648 73.77 -20.85 -9.94
N ALA A 649 72.83 -21.69 -10.37
CA ALA A 649 71.54 -21.84 -9.72
C ALA A 649 71.54 -22.86 -8.59
N SER A 650 72.40 -23.88 -8.65
CA SER A 650 72.59 -24.78 -7.50
C SER A 650 73.22 -24.01 -6.33
N TRP A 651 74.18 -23.13 -6.60
CA TRP A 651 74.76 -22.21 -5.62
C TRP A 651 73.77 -21.17 -5.12
N ALA A 652 72.91 -20.60 -5.98
CA ALA A 652 71.88 -19.65 -5.54
C ALA A 652 70.81 -20.29 -4.64
N LYS A 653 70.60 -21.62 -4.76
CA LYS A 653 69.68 -22.41 -3.92
C LYS A 653 70.27 -22.76 -2.55
N ASP A 654 71.59 -22.86 -2.45
CA ASP A 654 72.30 -23.09 -1.18
C ASP A 654 72.11 -21.87 -0.26
N GLU A 655 71.61 -22.09 0.96
CA GLU A 655 71.28 -21.01 1.89
C GLU A 655 72.52 -20.22 2.36
N ASP A 656 73.65 -20.90 2.55
CA ASP A 656 74.88 -20.29 3.05
C ASP A 656 75.53 -19.43 1.96
N ILE A 657 75.56 -19.94 0.72
CA ILE A 657 76.06 -19.20 -0.44
C ILE A 657 75.11 -18.05 -0.77
N SER A 658 73.78 -18.27 -0.76
CA SER A 658 72.79 -17.22 -1.00
C SER A 658 72.91 -16.08 0.03
N ARG A 659 73.16 -16.41 1.30
CA ARG A 659 73.38 -15.43 2.36
C ARG A 659 74.68 -14.65 2.15
N LEU A 660 75.76 -15.33 1.75
CA LEU A 660 77.02 -14.69 1.39
C LEU A 660 76.82 -13.71 0.23
N LEU A 661 76.19 -14.15 -0.86
CA LEU A 661 75.93 -13.33 -2.05
C LEU A 661 75.02 -12.12 -1.76
N LYS A 662 74.00 -12.29 -0.90
CA LYS A 662 73.12 -11.19 -0.48
C LYS A 662 73.78 -10.22 0.49
N SER A 663 74.82 -10.66 1.22
CA SER A 663 75.59 -9.80 2.13
C SER A 663 76.56 -8.89 1.38
N LEU A 664 76.80 -9.16 0.10
CA LEU A 664 77.70 -8.35 -0.71
C LEU A 664 77.12 -6.94 -0.94
N PRO A 665 78.00 -5.92 -0.99
CA PRO A 665 77.56 -4.54 -1.18
C PRO A 665 76.86 -4.32 -2.53
N ASN A 666 77.18 -5.09 -3.57
CA ASN A 666 76.50 -5.02 -4.87
C ASN A 666 75.00 -5.35 -4.75
N TRP A 667 74.62 -6.38 -4.00
CA TRP A 667 73.24 -6.78 -3.75
C TRP A 667 72.52 -5.77 -2.84
N SER A 668 73.18 -5.33 -1.77
CA SER A 668 72.63 -4.32 -0.85
C SER A 668 72.40 -2.97 -1.54
N ASN A 669 73.35 -2.56 -2.39
CA ASN A 669 73.21 -1.36 -3.22
C ASN A 669 72.16 -1.53 -4.31
N MET A 670 71.97 -2.75 -4.82
CA MET A 670 70.89 -3.06 -5.77
C MET A 670 69.51 -2.89 -5.12
N ALA A 671 69.33 -3.23 -3.85
CA ALA A 671 68.05 -3.08 -3.17
C ALA A 671 67.65 -1.61 -2.88
N GLN A 672 68.58 -0.65 -2.99
CA GLN A 672 68.32 0.78 -2.71
C GLN A 672 68.25 1.66 -3.99
N PRO A 673 67.38 2.68 -4.03
CA PRO A 673 67.37 3.67 -5.12
C PRO A 673 68.72 4.37 -5.27
N ARG A 674 69.20 4.57 -6.51
CA ARG A 674 70.52 5.18 -6.79
C ARG A 674 70.74 6.55 -6.12
N GLN A 675 69.68 7.29 -5.80
CA GLN A 675 69.73 8.62 -5.19
C GLN A 675 70.07 8.61 -3.69
N LEU A 676 69.95 7.47 -2.99
CA LEU A 676 70.19 7.37 -1.54
C LEU A 676 71.59 6.84 -1.16
N ARG A 677 72.44 6.54 -2.15
CA ARG A 677 73.76 5.93 -1.92
C ARG A 677 74.74 6.98 -1.38
N GLN A 678 75.09 6.90 -0.09
CA GLN A 678 76.25 7.59 0.46
C GLN A 678 77.52 6.89 -0.02
N LYS A 679 78.38 7.58 -0.75
CA LYS A 679 79.69 7.05 -1.15
C LYS A 679 80.67 7.28 0.01
N ARG A 680 81.05 6.25 0.76
CA ARG A 680 82.12 6.32 1.79
C ARG A 680 83.37 5.62 1.26
N GLU A 681 84.54 6.24 1.43
CA GLU A 681 85.83 5.70 0.96
C GLU A 681 86.20 4.36 1.62
N ASP A 682 85.77 4.12 2.87
CA ASP A 682 85.97 2.85 3.60
C ASP A 682 85.20 1.64 3.01
N GLU A 683 84.25 1.88 2.09
CA GLU A 683 83.51 0.80 1.42
C GLU A 683 84.37 0.06 0.38
N GLU A 684 85.43 0.68 -0.16
CA GLU A 684 86.22 0.08 -1.24
C GLU A 684 87.11 -1.08 -0.76
N ASP A 685 87.70 -0.97 0.44
CA ASP A 685 88.49 -2.07 1.00
C ASP A 685 87.61 -3.17 1.58
N PHE A 686 86.47 -2.80 2.18
CA PHE A 686 85.46 -3.77 2.62
C PHE A 686 84.86 -4.55 1.43
N THR A 687 84.52 -3.86 0.32
CA THR A 687 84.03 -4.51 -0.90
C THR A 687 85.09 -5.42 -1.51
N ARG A 688 86.35 -4.98 -1.61
CA ARG A 688 87.45 -5.80 -2.14
C ARG A 688 87.67 -7.06 -1.29
N ALA A 689 87.65 -6.94 0.03
CA ALA A 689 87.77 -8.09 0.95
C ALA A 689 86.57 -9.04 0.84
N ALA A 690 85.36 -8.50 0.69
CA ALA A 690 84.15 -9.30 0.52
C ALA A 690 84.15 -10.09 -0.80
N PHE A 691 84.61 -9.48 -1.91
CA PHE A 691 84.76 -10.16 -3.20
C PHE A 691 85.88 -11.19 -3.21
N ALA A 692 86.99 -10.95 -2.50
CA ALA A 692 88.05 -11.95 -2.35
C ALA A 692 87.54 -13.19 -1.60
N LYS A 693 86.76 -12.98 -0.53
CA LYS A 693 86.12 -14.07 0.23
C LYS A 693 85.07 -14.81 -0.58
N GLU A 694 84.27 -14.12 -1.39
CA GLU A 694 83.36 -14.75 -2.35
C GLU A 694 84.12 -15.66 -3.32
N SER A 695 85.18 -15.14 -3.95
CA SER A 695 86.00 -15.90 -4.91
C SER A 695 86.62 -17.13 -4.26
N GLU A 696 87.16 -17.01 -3.05
CA GLU A 696 87.74 -18.13 -2.30
C GLU A 696 86.70 -19.23 -2.03
N VAL A 697 85.50 -18.86 -1.56
CA VAL A 697 84.43 -19.80 -1.26
C VAL A 697 83.89 -20.49 -2.52
N LEU A 698 83.64 -19.73 -3.59
CA LEU A 698 83.10 -20.28 -4.83
C LEU A 698 84.13 -21.14 -5.59
N THR A 699 85.39 -20.73 -5.63
CA THR A 699 86.47 -21.54 -6.23
C THR A 699 86.77 -22.78 -5.38
N GLY A 700 86.75 -22.65 -4.05
CA GLY A 700 86.88 -23.79 -3.14
C GLY A 700 85.77 -24.83 -3.31
N ASN A 701 84.52 -24.39 -3.53
CA ASN A 701 83.38 -25.26 -3.80
C ASN A 701 83.43 -25.95 -5.17
N LEU A 702 84.14 -25.37 -6.14
CA LEU A 702 84.29 -25.93 -7.48
C LEU A 702 85.39 -27.02 -7.53
N GLY A 703 86.44 -26.87 -6.71
CA GLY A 703 87.63 -27.72 -6.74
C GLY A 703 88.32 -27.74 -8.11
N ASP A 704 88.97 -28.86 -8.46
CA ASP A 704 89.65 -29.06 -9.77
C ASP A 704 88.70 -29.40 -10.94
N LYS A 705 87.38 -29.26 -10.77
CA LYS A 705 86.40 -29.64 -11.79
C LYS A 705 86.28 -28.54 -12.86
N LEU A 706 86.59 -28.89 -14.11
CA LEU A 706 86.31 -28.04 -15.27
C LEU A 706 84.80 -27.91 -15.48
N ILE A 707 84.30 -26.67 -15.58
CA ILE A 707 82.88 -26.38 -15.81
C ILE A 707 82.52 -26.74 -17.25
N PRO A 708 81.58 -27.68 -17.49
CA PRO A 708 81.14 -27.99 -18.84
C PRO A 708 80.38 -26.80 -19.45
N PRO A 709 80.51 -26.57 -20.76
CA PRO A 709 79.91 -25.42 -21.44
C PRO A 709 78.38 -25.35 -21.31
N ASN A 710 77.72 -26.51 -21.12
CA ASN A 710 76.28 -26.66 -21.00
C ASN A 710 75.74 -26.26 -19.60
N GLU A 711 76.62 -26.10 -18.61
CA GLU A 711 76.26 -25.68 -17.24
C GLU A 711 76.44 -24.16 -17.03
N ILE A 712 76.84 -23.43 -18.06
CA ILE A 712 77.07 -21.98 -18.03
C ILE A 712 75.96 -21.27 -18.81
N LEU A 713 75.30 -20.30 -18.18
CA LEU A 713 74.37 -19.38 -18.85
C LEU A 713 75.16 -18.39 -19.71
N ARG A 714 75.14 -18.59 -21.04
CA ARG A 714 75.92 -17.77 -22.00
C ARG A 714 75.09 -16.71 -22.72
N ASP A 715 73.78 -16.91 -22.84
CA ASP A 715 72.91 -15.96 -23.52
C ASP A 715 72.61 -14.74 -22.65
N VAL A 716 73.00 -13.56 -23.14
CA VAL A 716 72.70 -12.27 -22.51
C VAL A 716 71.19 -12.02 -22.45
N SER A 717 70.43 -12.58 -23.40
CA SER A 717 68.97 -12.45 -23.43
C SER A 717 68.31 -13.19 -22.25
N ASP A 718 68.82 -14.38 -21.92
CA ASP A 718 68.36 -15.19 -20.79
C ASP A 718 68.76 -14.58 -19.44
N LEU A 719 69.98 -14.03 -19.33
CA LEU A 719 70.40 -13.28 -18.14
C LEU A 719 69.51 -12.05 -17.90
N LYS A 720 69.15 -11.34 -18.97
CA LYS A 720 68.22 -10.20 -18.88
C LYS A 720 66.80 -10.65 -18.49
N ALA A 721 66.33 -11.78 -19.00
CA ALA A 721 65.04 -12.35 -18.65
C ALA A 721 64.97 -12.74 -17.15
N LEU A 722 66.03 -13.36 -16.61
CA LEU A 722 66.15 -13.67 -15.18
C LEU A 722 66.18 -12.40 -14.32
N ALA A 723 66.90 -11.36 -14.74
CA ALA A 723 66.92 -10.08 -14.04
C ALA A 723 65.53 -9.42 -14.01
N ASN A 724 64.83 -9.37 -15.16
CA ASN A 724 63.48 -8.83 -15.22
C ASN A 724 62.48 -9.63 -14.37
N LEU A 725 62.62 -10.96 -14.34
CA LEU A 725 61.80 -11.84 -13.50
C LEU A 725 62.00 -11.55 -12.01
N HIS A 726 63.25 -11.38 -11.57
CA HIS A 726 63.57 -11.04 -10.18
C HIS A 726 62.95 -9.71 -9.76
N GLU A 727 63.20 -8.64 -10.53
CA GLU A 727 62.65 -7.31 -10.25
C GLU A 727 61.13 -7.29 -10.21
N SER A 728 60.50 -8.03 -11.13
CA SER A 728 59.04 -8.08 -11.22
C SER A 728 58.42 -8.83 -10.04
N LEU A 729 58.99 -9.98 -9.67
CA LEU A 729 58.49 -10.75 -8.51
C LEU A 729 58.73 -10.04 -7.18
N GLU A 730 59.86 -9.33 -7.03
CA GLU A 730 60.13 -8.53 -5.83
C GLU A 730 59.15 -7.36 -5.71
N TRP A 731 58.88 -6.66 -6.83
CA TRP A 731 57.87 -5.62 -6.89
C TRP A 731 56.47 -6.13 -6.53
N LEU A 732 56.04 -7.26 -7.12
CA LEU A 732 54.75 -7.88 -6.81
C LEU A 732 54.68 -8.30 -5.33
N ALA A 733 55.72 -8.92 -4.79
CA ALA A 733 55.77 -9.32 -3.39
C ALA A 733 55.67 -8.12 -2.43
N GLY A 734 56.30 -6.98 -2.78
CA GLY A 734 56.17 -5.73 -2.03
C GLY A 734 54.73 -5.22 -2.00
N ARG A 735 54.05 -5.20 -3.15
CA ARG A 735 52.63 -4.81 -3.27
C ARG A 735 51.73 -5.72 -2.44
N LEU A 736 51.91 -7.03 -2.57
CA LEU A 736 51.15 -8.04 -1.83
C LEU A 736 51.36 -7.94 -0.31
N LYS A 737 52.59 -7.69 0.15
CA LYS A 737 52.87 -7.47 1.59
C LYS A 737 52.11 -6.26 2.13
N GLY A 738 52.07 -5.17 1.37
CA GLY A 738 51.28 -3.98 1.72
C GLY A 738 49.80 -4.34 1.88
N PHE A 739 49.24 -5.07 0.92
CA PHE A 739 47.86 -5.54 1.00
C PHE A 739 47.60 -6.48 2.19
N PHE A 740 48.40 -7.53 2.37
CA PHE A 740 48.20 -8.48 3.47
C PHE A 740 48.34 -7.83 4.84
N SER A 741 49.16 -6.78 4.96
CA SER A 741 49.25 -5.97 6.18
C SER A 741 48.00 -5.11 6.43
N SER A 742 47.23 -4.80 5.39
CA SER A 742 45.99 -4.02 5.47
C SER A 742 44.74 -4.87 5.77
N LEU A 743 44.83 -6.19 5.62
CA LEU A 743 43.73 -7.10 5.97
C LEU A 743 43.51 -7.08 7.49
N PRO A 744 42.24 -7.02 7.97
CA PRO A 744 41.95 -7.12 9.39
C PRO A 744 42.54 -8.42 9.94
N THR A 745 43.47 -8.32 10.88
CA THR A 745 43.94 -9.50 11.62
C THR A 745 42.72 -10.07 12.33
N ALA A 746 42.37 -11.33 12.06
CA ALA A 746 41.22 -11.97 12.66
C ALA A 746 41.27 -11.78 14.19
N GLN A 747 40.43 -10.89 14.72
CA GLN A 747 40.12 -10.91 16.13
C GLN A 747 39.43 -12.25 16.33
N SER A 748 40.17 -13.19 16.94
CA SER A 748 39.61 -14.39 17.54
C SER A 748 38.56 -13.94 18.57
N LYS A 749 37.34 -13.69 18.11
CA LYS A 749 36.18 -13.59 18.97
C LYS A 749 35.73 -15.02 19.22
N TYR A 750 36.30 -15.55 20.30
CA TYR A 750 35.70 -16.46 21.25
C TYR A 750 34.33 -17.00 20.85
N TRP A 751 34.30 -18.31 20.60
CA TRP A 751 33.14 -19.12 20.90
C TRP A 751 32.81 -18.98 22.39
N SER A 752 31.66 -18.38 22.70
CA SER A 752 30.94 -18.49 23.96
C SER A 752 29.46 -18.30 23.67
#